data_AF-A0A1A3KF01-F1
#
_entry.id   AF-A0A1A3KF01-F1
#
_cell.length_a   1.000
_cell.length_b   1.000
_cell.length_c   1.000
_cell.angle_alpha   90.00
_cell.angle_beta   90.00
_cell.angle_gamma   90.00
#
_symmetry.space_group_name_H-M   'P 1'
#
loop_
_entity.id
_entity.type
_entity.pdbx_description
1 polymer ?
#
loop_
_entity_poly.entity_id
_entity_poly.type
_entity_poly.pdbx_seq_one_letter_code
_entity_poly.pdbx_strand_id
1 'polypeptide(L)'
;MAKAVDPVETLAEVLSEHGPLPDDDIARRLRDAGVPDPDPILRALRLENDFPARRLVDERWVWLPTILAGRVFTHRVTDAETAFDMLTVTPDLDPITALGEHEPYDRLADGSVWQTAVDGYDDELIEERGIPDDLMGSGTALLLEPGTLQRLGVTGGDLVGVRLGSGGLAIERVDTTTPEHDGVLRAGLSAVVDADEPTYLPAAIWTTCVGEPDVFTEPSLPLRELLDGFGLTQDGDWVAPGGFDFDAWRFERRCELLAERHQLDIEAAAALGALIRIYEQIALLLDAAEDDASAQDILSAANEYAESFVEVAADFGAALSEPALAEALVAETVDTDPPGAAALGLLAEILAATVPRAARVAASWLRSVALQRLGDIDAAERELLAAESMDSTWPLPLLDLARIASDRGDAERGLTLLRRAGADPDHPLLTLLEQHRSEPRRDVGRNDPCWCGSGRKYKKCHLGREELPLAARSKWLYAKAVEHVLAGGWDDLLFEVGYERCRYVDPDDEDALPEALADPLVMDAVLFEGGAFAEFLQLRGSLLPDDERSLAEQWLLLERSVFEVEAVRRGHGMTMRDVRTGDVHDVHERTASRQLRSGDLVCARVVPAGEDTVIFGGIEPVALHARDQLIDLLDEEPDPATLVAELSRRLAPPSLVNTEGEPLTLCEATVQVSDPTGIATVLDQTYDRIDGDEPPQWMESTNLRGGQAIRATLTLAGDALRVETNSAPRMDRVLETLTLLDPAMRVLDDVRHPMRDAREAATLADQAPTAEAEELDHADPAVAAALDQFIRDYETRWLDEAIPALDGFTPRQAADDPTRRADLMKLLDSFPAGAAVRGGMDADRLRTVLGLR
;
A
#
# COMPACT_ATOMS: atom_id res chain seq x y z
N MET A 1 20.47 -35.02 3.23
CA MET A 1 19.62 -33.86 2.88
C MET A 1 20.53 -32.65 2.89
N ALA A 2 20.54 -31.85 1.81
CA ALA A 2 21.22 -30.56 1.84
C ALA A 2 20.37 -29.59 2.66
N LYS A 3 20.99 -28.86 3.59
CA LYS A 3 20.36 -27.80 4.38
C LYS A 3 19.73 -26.81 3.38
N ALA A 4 18.48 -26.38 3.60
CA ALA A 4 17.91 -25.29 2.81
C ALA A 4 18.87 -24.09 2.93
N VAL A 5 19.31 -23.56 1.80
CA VAL A 5 20.26 -22.45 1.74
C VAL A 5 19.47 -21.19 2.04
N ASP A 6 19.76 -20.52 3.15
CA ASP A 6 19.25 -19.18 3.41
C ASP A 6 19.99 -18.21 2.46
N PRO A 7 19.29 -17.60 1.49
CA PRO A 7 19.96 -16.78 0.50
C PRO A 7 20.56 -15.48 1.07
N VAL A 8 20.04 -14.97 2.19
CA VAL A 8 20.54 -13.76 2.87
C VAL A 8 21.81 -14.09 3.65
N GLU A 9 21.79 -15.20 4.41
CA GLU A 9 23.00 -15.71 5.09
C GLU A 9 24.11 -15.98 4.07
N THR A 10 23.74 -16.55 2.91
CA THR A 10 24.68 -16.82 1.82
C THR A 10 25.27 -15.54 1.21
N LEU A 11 24.46 -14.48 1.02
CA LEU A 11 24.95 -13.19 0.55
C LEU A 11 25.95 -12.58 1.55
N ALA A 12 25.63 -12.62 2.84
CA ALA A 12 26.49 -12.13 3.91
C ALA A 12 27.83 -12.88 3.93
N GLU A 13 27.81 -14.21 3.80
CA GLU A 13 29.02 -15.04 3.70
C GLU A 13 29.86 -14.68 2.46
N VAL A 14 29.22 -14.57 1.29
CA VAL A 14 29.89 -14.25 0.02
C VAL A 14 30.62 -12.91 0.09
N LEU A 15 29.95 -11.85 0.55
CA LEU A 15 30.53 -10.51 0.63
C LEU A 15 31.55 -10.39 1.76
N SER A 16 31.38 -11.14 2.85
CA SER A 16 32.35 -11.16 3.96
C SER A 16 33.64 -11.92 3.62
N GLU A 17 33.55 -13.05 2.91
CA GLU A 17 34.73 -13.85 2.53
C GLU A 17 35.52 -13.20 1.38
N HIS A 18 34.82 -12.67 0.37
CA HIS A 18 35.45 -12.20 -0.85
C HIS A 18 35.68 -10.69 -0.90
N GLY A 19 35.17 -9.95 0.09
CA GLY A 19 35.19 -8.49 0.09
C GLY A 19 34.27 -7.91 -0.98
N PRO A 20 34.49 -6.66 -1.41
CA PRO A 20 33.55 -5.99 -2.29
C PRO A 20 33.50 -6.56 -3.70
N LEU A 21 32.29 -6.81 -4.21
CA LEU A 21 32.04 -7.46 -5.50
C LEU A 21 30.98 -6.73 -6.34
N PRO A 22 31.07 -6.75 -7.67
CA PRO A 22 29.99 -6.28 -8.55
C PRO A 22 28.82 -7.29 -8.64
N ASP A 23 27.64 -6.83 -9.07
CA ASP A 23 26.42 -7.63 -9.24
C ASP A 23 26.65 -9.00 -9.92
N ASP A 24 27.33 -9.01 -11.06
CA ASP A 24 27.56 -10.24 -11.86
C ASP A 24 28.35 -11.31 -11.08
N ASP A 25 29.30 -10.86 -10.25
CA ASP A 25 30.14 -11.75 -9.44
C ASP A 25 29.38 -12.26 -8.22
N ILE A 26 28.52 -11.44 -7.63
CA ILE A 26 27.59 -11.86 -6.56
C ILE A 26 26.63 -12.92 -7.11
N ALA A 27 25.97 -12.64 -8.23
CA ALA A 27 25.03 -13.55 -8.89
C ALA A 27 25.67 -14.92 -9.19
N ARG A 28 26.92 -14.92 -9.68
CA ARG A 28 27.68 -16.14 -9.94
C ARG A 28 27.97 -16.91 -8.65
N ARG A 29 28.41 -16.22 -7.58
CA ARG A 29 28.78 -16.86 -6.32
C ARG A 29 27.57 -17.38 -5.54
N LEU A 30 26.45 -16.67 -5.55
CA LEU A 30 25.19 -17.15 -4.99
C LEU A 30 24.76 -18.46 -5.66
N ARG A 31 24.85 -18.54 -7.00
CA ARG A 31 24.61 -19.79 -7.74
C ARG A 31 25.58 -20.91 -7.37
N ASP A 32 26.87 -20.61 -7.26
CA ASP A 32 27.88 -21.58 -6.85
C ASP A 32 27.66 -22.08 -5.41
N ALA A 33 27.08 -21.24 -4.54
CA ALA A 33 26.70 -21.56 -3.16
C ALA A 33 25.34 -22.28 -3.03
N GLY A 34 24.62 -22.51 -4.14
CA GLY A 34 23.38 -23.29 -4.16
C GLY A 34 22.09 -22.49 -4.14
N VAL A 35 22.15 -21.15 -4.33
CA VAL A 35 20.96 -20.31 -4.58
C VAL A 35 20.57 -20.45 -6.06
N PRO A 36 19.42 -21.08 -6.38
CA PRO A 36 19.08 -21.42 -7.77
C PRO A 36 18.74 -20.18 -8.61
N ASP A 37 18.14 -19.15 -7.99
CA ASP A 37 17.81 -17.89 -8.63
C ASP A 37 18.28 -16.70 -7.75
N PRO A 38 19.33 -15.98 -8.15
CA PRO A 38 19.85 -14.84 -7.39
C PRO A 38 19.08 -13.53 -7.66
N ASP A 39 18.21 -13.46 -8.67
CA ASP A 39 17.62 -12.19 -9.11
C ASP A 39 16.78 -11.47 -8.03
N PRO A 40 15.97 -12.16 -7.20
CA PRO A 40 15.25 -11.51 -6.10
C PRO A 40 16.19 -10.84 -5.08
N ILE A 41 17.30 -11.49 -4.76
CA ILE A 41 18.30 -10.98 -3.81
C ILE A 41 19.02 -9.78 -4.40
N LEU A 42 19.36 -9.81 -5.68
CA LEU A 42 19.99 -8.68 -6.36
C LEU A 42 19.03 -7.49 -6.47
N ARG A 43 17.73 -7.73 -6.65
CA ARG A 43 16.71 -6.68 -6.61
C ARG A 43 16.63 -6.06 -5.21
N ALA A 44 16.52 -6.88 -4.16
CA ALA A 44 16.55 -6.43 -2.76
C ALA A 44 17.83 -5.66 -2.42
N LEU A 45 18.99 -6.16 -2.87
CA LEU A 45 20.28 -5.51 -2.68
C LEU A 45 20.31 -4.10 -3.28
N ARG A 46 19.79 -3.92 -4.51
CA ARG A 46 19.72 -2.61 -5.19
C ARG A 46 18.76 -1.62 -4.53
N LEU A 47 17.80 -2.09 -3.72
CA LEU A 47 16.92 -1.24 -2.95
C LEU A 47 17.58 -0.74 -1.65
N GLU A 48 18.69 -1.35 -1.22
CA GLU A 48 19.49 -0.97 -0.03
C GLU A 48 18.76 -1.00 1.32
N ASN A 49 17.54 -1.55 1.39
CA ASN A 49 16.69 -1.51 2.60
C ASN A 49 16.64 -2.84 3.38
N ASP A 50 16.93 -3.97 2.75
CA ASP A 50 16.67 -5.28 3.36
C ASP A 50 17.86 -5.83 4.17
N PHE A 51 19.07 -5.39 3.85
CA PHE A 51 20.32 -5.95 4.40
C PHE A 51 21.34 -4.85 4.70
N PRO A 52 22.28 -5.08 5.64
CA PRO A 52 23.39 -4.17 5.92
C PRO A 52 24.50 -4.28 4.85
N ALA A 53 24.10 -4.36 3.58
CA ALA A 53 24.97 -4.28 2.42
C ALA A 53 24.76 -2.92 1.74
N ARG A 54 25.85 -2.28 1.31
CA ARG A 54 25.79 -0.97 0.64
C ARG A 54 26.70 -0.92 -0.57
N ARG A 55 26.36 -0.05 -1.51
CA ARG A 55 27.14 0.18 -2.72
C ARG A 55 28.27 1.17 -2.46
N LEU A 56 29.47 0.82 -2.91
CA LEU A 56 30.66 1.67 -2.88
C LEU A 56 30.67 2.65 -4.06
N VAL A 57 31.56 3.65 -4.00
CA VAL A 57 31.71 4.64 -5.09
C VAL A 57 32.16 4.01 -6.41
N ASP A 58 32.82 2.86 -6.35
CA ASP A 58 33.24 2.10 -7.53
C ASP A 58 32.23 1.01 -7.95
N GLU A 59 30.97 1.16 -7.56
CA GLU A 59 29.82 0.31 -7.93
C GLU A 59 29.89 -1.13 -7.40
N ARG A 60 30.83 -1.45 -6.53
CA ARG A 60 30.91 -2.75 -5.85
C ARG A 60 30.09 -2.75 -4.57
N TRP A 61 29.50 -3.88 -4.22
CA TRP A 61 28.77 -4.06 -2.98
C TRP A 61 29.67 -4.56 -1.86
N VAL A 62 29.41 -4.10 -0.65
CA VAL A 62 30.12 -4.54 0.56
C VAL A 62 29.17 -4.92 1.67
N TRP A 63 29.56 -5.89 2.51
CA TRP A 63 28.89 -6.18 3.77
C TRP A 63 29.40 -5.25 4.86
N LEU A 64 28.57 -4.28 5.30
CA LEU A 64 28.99 -3.24 6.25
C LEU A 64 29.55 -3.79 7.56
N PRO A 65 28.95 -4.83 8.21
CA PRO A 65 29.49 -5.37 9.45
C PRO A 65 30.94 -5.81 9.36
N THR A 66 31.36 -6.34 8.20
CA THR A 66 32.72 -6.83 7.98
C THR A 66 33.71 -5.68 7.88
N ILE A 67 33.37 -4.58 7.23
CA ILE A 67 34.29 -3.45 7.05
C ILE A 67 34.29 -2.47 8.23
N LEU A 68 33.18 -2.38 8.97
CA LEU A 68 33.04 -1.51 10.13
C LEU A 68 33.51 -2.16 11.43
N ALA A 69 33.73 -3.49 11.44
CA ALA A 69 34.17 -4.22 12.61
C ALA A 69 35.41 -3.57 13.27
N GLY A 70 35.26 -3.17 14.54
CA GLY A 70 36.29 -2.54 15.34
C GLY A 70 36.49 -1.04 15.12
N ARG A 71 35.86 -0.44 14.09
CA ARG A 71 35.96 1.00 13.80
C ARG A 71 35.09 1.82 14.74
N VAL A 72 35.52 3.06 14.95
CA VAL A 72 34.87 4.05 15.82
C VAL A 72 34.73 5.38 15.08
N PHE A 73 33.50 5.86 15.00
CA PHE A 73 33.15 7.18 14.46
C PHE A 73 32.85 8.12 15.61
N THR A 74 33.38 9.34 15.55
CA THR A 74 33.30 10.29 16.66
C THR A 74 32.43 11.48 16.31
N HIS A 75 31.69 11.98 17.30
CA HIS A 75 30.83 13.14 17.18
C HIS A 75 31.05 14.09 18.36
N ARG A 76 30.98 15.40 18.10
CA ARG A 76 31.15 16.44 19.12
C ARG A 76 29.79 16.88 19.64
N VAL A 77 29.49 16.46 20.87
CA VAL A 77 28.18 16.66 21.49
C VAL A 77 27.98 18.12 21.86
N THR A 78 26.79 18.66 21.60
CA THR A 78 26.35 20.00 22.00
C THR A 78 25.62 19.99 23.34
N ASP A 79 25.42 21.16 23.94
CA ASP A 79 24.61 21.29 25.16
C ASP A 79 23.15 20.87 24.94
N ALA A 80 22.62 21.11 23.73
CA ALA A 80 21.25 20.74 23.35
C ALA A 80 21.11 19.22 23.21
N GLU A 81 22.03 18.56 22.51
CA GLU A 81 22.08 17.10 22.38
C GLU A 81 22.20 16.39 23.74
N THR A 82 22.99 16.97 24.67
CA THR A 82 23.10 16.47 26.04
C THR A 82 21.77 16.60 26.80
N ALA A 83 20.96 17.63 26.53
CA ALA A 83 19.70 17.86 27.21
C ALA A 83 18.60 16.89 26.78
N PHE A 84 18.62 16.45 25.51
CA PHE A 84 17.61 15.57 24.92
C PHE A 84 18.06 14.11 24.79
N ASP A 85 19.30 13.78 25.18
CA ASP A 85 19.92 12.47 24.96
C ASP A 85 19.76 12.02 23.50
N MET A 86 20.24 12.87 22.59
CA MET A 86 20.25 12.64 21.15
C MET A 86 21.63 12.98 20.57
N LEU A 87 21.94 12.49 19.38
CA LEU A 87 23.12 12.86 18.62
C LEU A 87 22.70 13.14 17.17
N THR A 88 23.07 14.29 16.63
CA THR A 88 22.92 14.54 15.19
C THR A 88 23.81 13.57 14.41
N VAL A 89 23.26 12.96 13.36
CA VAL A 89 23.94 11.88 12.67
C VAL A 89 24.87 12.42 11.58
N THR A 90 24.41 13.37 10.78
CA THR A 90 25.11 13.82 9.58
C THR A 90 26.14 14.93 9.85
N PRO A 91 27.41 14.79 9.40
CA PRO A 91 27.98 13.64 8.67
C PRO A 91 28.57 12.55 9.56
N ASP A 92 28.78 12.86 10.85
CA ASP A 92 29.79 12.20 11.68
C ASP A 92 29.53 10.70 11.90
N LEU A 93 28.25 10.34 11.99
CA LEU A 93 27.79 9.00 12.36
C LEU A 93 27.08 8.25 11.23
N ASP A 94 26.76 8.90 10.09
CA ASP A 94 26.08 8.25 8.95
C ASP A 94 26.73 6.92 8.52
N PRO A 95 28.07 6.80 8.43
CA PRO A 95 28.68 5.56 7.97
C PRO A 95 28.45 4.36 8.88
N ILE A 96 28.06 4.57 10.15
CA ILE A 96 27.84 3.50 11.14
C ILE A 96 26.38 3.35 11.56
N THR A 97 25.58 4.42 11.54
CA THR A 97 24.14 4.37 11.87
C THR A 97 23.32 3.64 10.80
N ALA A 98 23.80 3.53 9.56
CA ALA A 98 23.21 2.68 8.53
C ALA A 98 23.08 1.19 8.94
N LEU A 99 23.80 0.74 9.98
CA LEU A 99 23.60 -0.59 10.56
C LEU A 99 22.36 -0.68 11.46
N GLY A 100 21.98 0.42 12.12
CA GLY A 100 20.94 0.46 13.14
C GLY A 100 19.53 0.11 12.66
N GLU A 101 19.33 0.04 11.35
CA GLU A 101 18.08 -0.38 10.71
C GLU A 101 17.94 -1.92 10.62
N HIS A 102 18.98 -2.67 10.97
CA HIS A 102 19.04 -4.12 10.75
C HIS A 102 19.40 -4.89 12.02
N GLU A 103 18.68 -5.96 12.33
CA GLU A 103 19.07 -6.90 13.39
C GLU A 103 20.45 -7.54 13.09
N PRO A 104 21.31 -7.77 14.10
CA PRO A 104 21.13 -7.47 15.53
C PRO A 104 21.68 -6.10 15.96
N TYR A 105 21.86 -5.16 15.02
CA TYR A 105 22.47 -3.85 15.25
C TYR A 105 21.46 -2.74 15.59
N ASP A 106 20.17 -3.08 15.58
CA ASP A 106 19.04 -2.27 16.06
C ASP A 106 19.11 -1.97 17.57
N ARG A 107 20.07 -2.57 18.28
CA ARG A 107 20.34 -2.33 19.71
C ARG A 107 21.82 -2.13 19.98
N LEU A 108 22.10 -1.39 21.05
CA LEU A 108 23.45 -1.30 21.60
C LEU A 108 23.86 -2.63 22.26
N ALA A 109 25.16 -2.84 22.39
CA ALA A 109 25.78 -4.06 22.92
C ALA A 109 25.41 -4.34 24.39
N ASP A 110 24.91 -3.35 25.12
CA ASP A 110 24.38 -3.50 26.48
C ASP A 110 22.86 -3.81 26.51
N GLY A 111 22.23 -3.93 25.34
CA GLY A 111 20.81 -4.20 25.14
C GLY A 111 19.91 -2.95 25.13
N SER A 112 20.46 -1.77 25.42
CA SER A 112 19.71 -0.52 25.37
C SER A 112 19.29 -0.18 23.94
N VAL A 113 18.13 0.47 23.84
CA VAL A 113 17.59 0.88 22.55
C VAL A 113 18.29 2.17 22.10
N TRP A 114 18.68 2.18 20.83
CA TRP A 114 19.00 3.39 20.11
C TRP A 114 18.13 3.40 18.84
N GLN A 115 17.64 4.55 18.42
CA GLN A 115 16.75 4.63 17.27
C GLN A 115 17.08 5.86 16.45
N THR A 116 17.16 5.71 15.15
CA THR A 116 17.23 6.84 14.23
C THR A 116 15.84 7.46 14.08
N ALA A 117 15.74 8.77 14.26
CA ALA A 117 14.53 9.54 14.00
C ALA A 117 14.80 10.51 12.84
N VAL A 118 13.89 10.53 11.87
CA VAL A 118 13.96 11.36 10.67
C VAL A 118 12.83 12.39 10.71
N ASP A 119 13.21 13.66 10.57
CA ASP A 119 12.30 14.81 10.47
C ASP A 119 11.35 14.65 9.26
N GLY A 120 10.06 14.83 9.49
CA GLY A 120 8.98 14.61 8.52
C GLY A 120 8.50 13.17 8.38
N TYR A 121 9.16 12.19 9.03
CA TYR A 121 8.75 10.79 9.05
C TYR A 121 8.43 10.29 10.45
N ASP A 122 9.23 10.69 11.44
CA ASP A 122 9.14 10.29 12.84
C ASP A 122 8.64 11.44 13.74
N ASP A 123 7.83 12.36 13.21
CA ASP A 123 7.39 13.57 13.90
C ASP A 123 6.72 13.28 15.24
N GLU A 124 5.86 12.24 15.31
CA GLU A 124 5.25 11.81 16.57
C GLU A 124 6.29 11.45 17.64
N LEU A 125 7.36 10.75 17.25
CA LEU A 125 8.44 10.36 18.16
C LEU A 125 9.28 11.57 18.61
N ILE A 126 9.55 12.51 17.69
CA ILE A 126 10.29 13.75 17.96
C ILE A 126 9.48 14.64 18.93
N GLU A 127 8.18 14.80 18.68
CA GLU A 127 7.25 15.53 19.54
C GLU A 127 7.13 14.90 20.93
N GLU A 128 7.02 13.57 21.03
CA GLU A 128 6.97 12.84 22.30
C GLU A 128 8.24 13.07 23.16
N ARG A 129 9.40 13.18 22.50
CA ARG A 129 10.68 13.52 23.16
C ARG A 129 10.80 15.00 23.49
N GLY A 130 9.91 15.85 22.95
CA GLY A 130 9.90 17.29 23.14
C GLY A 130 11.13 17.97 22.54
N ILE A 131 11.67 17.41 21.45
CA ILE A 131 12.83 17.95 20.75
C ILE A 131 12.36 19.07 19.82
N PRO A 132 12.89 20.30 19.94
CA PRO A 132 12.62 21.37 18.99
C PRO A 132 13.11 21.05 17.56
N ASP A 133 12.31 21.37 16.55
CA ASP A 133 12.60 21.12 15.12
C ASP A 133 13.93 21.74 14.67
N ASP A 134 14.30 22.91 15.23
CA ASP A 134 15.55 23.60 14.90
C ASP A 134 16.81 22.85 15.36
N LEU A 135 16.66 21.82 16.21
CA LEU A 135 17.76 20.96 16.65
C LEU A 135 17.99 19.73 15.78
N MET A 136 17.03 19.36 14.91
CA MET A 136 17.18 18.20 14.02
C MET A 136 18.21 18.44 12.90
N GLY A 137 18.64 19.69 12.69
CA GLY A 137 19.76 20.07 11.85
C GLY A 137 19.58 19.63 10.39
N SER A 138 20.26 18.54 10.00
CA SER A 138 20.21 17.91 8.66
C SER A 138 19.02 16.97 8.43
N GLY A 139 18.11 16.85 9.40
CA GLY A 139 16.89 16.03 9.29
C GLY A 139 16.97 14.67 9.95
N THR A 140 18.12 14.24 10.49
CA THR A 140 18.27 12.90 11.11
C THR A 140 19.02 12.96 12.43
N ALA A 141 18.43 12.35 13.46
CA ALA A 141 19.02 12.25 14.78
C ALA A 141 18.99 10.82 15.33
N LEU A 142 20.03 10.47 16.07
CA LEU A 142 20.09 9.24 16.85
C LEU A 142 19.55 9.51 18.25
N LEU A 143 18.40 8.94 18.57
CA LEU A 143 17.76 9.03 19.88
C LEU A 143 18.30 7.94 20.80
N LEU A 144 18.79 8.35 21.97
CA LEU A 144 19.29 7.46 23.01
C LEU A 144 18.27 7.33 24.15
N GLU A 145 18.40 6.28 24.95
CA GLU A 145 17.68 6.21 26.22
C GLU A 145 18.00 7.44 27.10
N PRO A 146 17.00 8.07 27.74
CA PRO A 146 17.25 9.22 28.60
C PRO A 146 18.30 8.96 29.70
N GLY A 147 19.17 9.94 29.91
CA GLY A 147 20.31 9.93 30.81
C GLY A 147 21.52 9.14 30.32
N THR A 148 21.56 8.67 29.07
CA THR A 148 22.71 7.92 28.52
C THR A 148 23.98 8.76 28.50
N LEU A 149 23.92 9.98 27.96
CA LEU A 149 25.08 10.87 27.88
C LEU A 149 25.54 11.29 29.29
N GLN A 150 24.59 11.50 30.21
CA GLN A 150 24.88 11.75 31.62
C GLN A 150 25.61 10.57 32.29
N ARG A 151 25.19 9.33 32.03
CA ARG A 151 25.83 8.11 32.57
C ARG A 151 27.25 7.93 32.03
N LEU A 152 27.48 8.28 30.77
CA LEU A 152 28.81 8.33 30.15
C LEU A 152 29.66 9.50 30.65
N GLY A 153 29.06 10.41 31.44
CA GLY A 153 29.73 11.59 31.97
C GLY A 153 30.11 12.59 30.89
N VAL A 154 29.39 12.62 29.76
CA VAL A 154 29.62 13.49 28.61
C VAL A 154 28.86 14.81 28.81
N THR A 155 29.48 15.92 28.44
CA THR A 155 28.89 17.26 28.46
C THR A 155 29.15 17.99 27.14
N GLY A 156 28.47 19.11 26.89
CA GLY A 156 28.66 19.90 25.68
C GLY A 156 30.13 20.23 25.41
N GLY A 157 30.58 19.92 24.20
CA GLY A 157 31.95 20.04 23.70
C GLY A 157 32.80 18.76 23.79
N ASP A 158 32.39 17.78 24.60
CA ASP A 158 33.05 16.47 24.69
C ASP A 158 32.83 15.64 23.40
N LEU A 159 33.68 14.63 23.19
CA LEU A 159 33.53 13.68 22.09
C LEU A 159 32.88 12.38 22.56
N VAL A 160 31.96 11.88 21.75
CA VAL A 160 31.37 10.55 21.86
C VAL A 160 31.81 9.73 20.64
N GLY A 161 32.11 8.46 20.84
CA GLY A 161 32.42 7.50 19.81
C GLY A 161 31.32 6.44 19.70
N VAL A 162 30.91 6.11 18.48
CA VAL A 162 30.08 4.93 18.18
C VAL A 162 30.99 3.88 17.57
N ARG A 163 31.08 2.71 18.19
CA ARG A 163 31.99 1.62 17.80
C ARG A 163 31.21 0.34 17.51
N LEU A 164 31.53 -0.33 16.40
CA LEU A 164 31.08 -1.71 16.17
C LEU A 164 32.04 -2.70 16.83
N GLY A 165 31.67 -3.24 17.99
CA GLY A 165 32.40 -4.27 18.70
C GLY A 165 31.95 -5.69 18.35
N SER A 166 32.58 -6.70 18.98
CA SER A 166 32.16 -8.11 18.85
C SER A 166 30.78 -8.41 19.44
N GLY A 167 30.28 -7.53 20.32
CA GLY A 167 28.95 -7.65 20.94
C GLY A 167 27.89 -6.72 20.34
N GLY A 168 28.15 -6.07 19.19
CA GLY A 168 27.27 -5.07 18.58
C GLY A 168 27.80 -3.65 18.74
N LEU A 169 26.93 -2.67 18.53
CA LEU A 169 27.26 -1.24 18.56
C LEU A 169 27.38 -0.73 20.00
N ALA A 170 28.38 0.10 20.29
CA ALA A 170 28.57 0.67 21.62
C ALA A 170 28.86 2.16 21.53
N ILE A 171 28.32 2.92 22.48
CA ILE A 171 28.55 4.35 22.62
C ILE A 171 29.54 4.57 23.77
N GLU A 172 30.65 5.25 23.49
CA GLU A 172 31.73 5.48 24.45
C GLU A 172 32.15 6.95 24.51
N ARG A 173 32.56 7.43 25.69
CA ARG A 173 33.21 8.74 25.83
C ARG A 173 34.62 8.67 25.26
N VAL A 174 34.99 9.63 24.40
CA VAL A 174 36.31 9.71 23.78
C VAL A 174 37.08 10.88 24.37
N ASP A 175 38.13 10.59 25.14
CA ASP A 175 38.95 11.62 25.79
C ASP A 175 40.13 12.08 24.92
N THR A 176 40.55 11.29 23.93
CA THR A 176 41.70 11.60 23.07
C THR A 176 41.49 11.02 21.68
N THR A 177 41.83 11.80 20.66
CA THR A 177 41.81 11.37 19.26
C THR A 177 43.23 11.04 18.77
N THR A 178 43.35 10.09 17.86
CA THR A 178 44.61 9.66 17.26
C THR A 178 44.68 10.12 15.79
N PRO A 179 45.48 11.15 15.44
CA PRO A 179 45.57 11.68 14.08
C PRO A 179 46.52 10.88 13.15
N GLU A 180 46.97 9.70 13.57
CA GLU A 180 48.01 8.92 12.87
C GLU A 180 47.61 8.59 11.43
N HIS A 181 46.31 8.33 11.21
CA HIS A 181 45.77 7.94 9.92
C HIS A 181 45.10 9.09 9.14
N ASP A 182 45.07 10.32 9.66
CA ASP A 182 44.40 11.47 9.00
C ASP A 182 44.97 11.74 7.60
N GLY A 183 46.29 11.59 7.44
CA GLY A 183 46.94 11.77 6.15
C GLY A 183 46.58 10.68 5.14
N VAL A 184 46.36 9.44 5.62
CA VAL A 184 45.93 8.30 4.80
C VAL A 184 44.47 8.48 4.39
N LEU A 185 43.60 8.81 5.36
CA LEU A 185 42.20 9.12 5.10
C LEU A 185 42.04 10.26 4.09
N ARG A 186 42.80 11.36 4.25
CA ARG A 186 42.79 12.47 3.28
C ARG A 186 43.14 12.00 1.87
N ALA A 187 44.19 11.18 1.74
CA ALA A 187 44.63 10.67 0.45
C ALA A 187 43.58 9.72 -0.17
N GLY A 188 42.95 8.87 0.66
CA GLY A 188 41.86 7.98 0.26
C GLY A 188 40.63 8.74 -0.23
N LEU A 189 40.12 9.68 0.57
CA LEU A 189 38.98 10.52 0.18
C LEU A 189 39.29 11.35 -1.07
N SER A 190 40.49 11.91 -1.20
CA SER A 190 40.87 12.67 -2.42
C SER A 190 40.92 11.80 -3.69
N ALA A 191 41.05 10.48 -3.55
CA ALA A 191 41.04 9.54 -4.68
C ALA A 191 39.62 9.06 -5.04
N VAL A 192 38.66 9.21 -4.12
CA VAL A 192 37.29 8.71 -4.23
C VAL A 192 36.31 9.82 -4.55
N VAL A 193 36.49 11.01 -3.98
CA VAL A 193 35.64 12.18 -4.22
C VAL A 193 35.89 12.70 -5.64
N ASP A 194 34.83 12.76 -6.44
CA ASP A 194 34.87 13.28 -7.79
C ASP A 194 35.12 14.80 -7.80
N ALA A 195 35.75 15.30 -8.87
CA ALA A 195 36.09 16.72 -9.00
C ALA A 195 34.92 17.57 -9.54
N ASP A 196 34.06 16.94 -10.34
CA ASP A 196 33.00 17.58 -11.11
C ASP A 196 31.59 17.23 -10.58
N GLU A 197 31.46 16.20 -9.73
CA GLU A 197 30.21 15.80 -9.09
C GLU A 197 30.37 15.57 -7.57
N PRO A 198 29.34 15.80 -6.75
CA PRO A 198 29.41 15.48 -5.34
C PRO A 198 29.29 13.97 -5.13
N THR A 199 29.97 13.46 -4.13
CA THR A 199 30.00 12.05 -3.79
C THR A 199 29.20 11.82 -2.51
N TYR A 200 28.40 10.74 -2.47
CA TYR A 200 27.70 10.34 -1.25
C TYR A 200 28.73 9.97 -0.17
N LEU A 201 28.75 10.73 0.93
CA LEU A 201 29.82 10.69 1.92
C LEU A 201 29.95 9.30 2.60
N PRO A 202 28.86 8.62 3.02
CA PRO A 202 28.99 7.28 3.59
C PRO A 202 29.65 6.29 2.64
N ALA A 203 29.27 6.30 1.35
CA ALA A 203 29.92 5.47 0.33
C ALA A 203 31.40 5.81 0.16
N ALA A 204 31.77 7.10 0.17
CA ALA A 204 33.17 7.52 0.10
C ALA A 204 33.99 7.02 1.29
N ILE A 205 33.40 7.05 2.49
CA ILE A 205 34.00 6.55 3.73
C ILE A 205 34.16 5.03 3.68
N TRP A 206 33.13 4.27 3.29
CA TRP A 206 33.21 2.80 3.17
C TRP A 206 34.23 2.39 2.12
N THR A 207 34.28 3.08 0.98
CA THR A 207 35.25 2.84 -0.09
C THR A 207 36.67 3.07 0.42
N THR A 208 36.88 4.14 1.18
CA THR A 208 38.17 4.42 1.81
C THR A 208 38.53 3.38 2.87
N CYS A 209 37.57 2.91 3.67
CA CYS A 209 37.77 1.86 4.67
C CYS A 209 38.20 0.53 4.05
N VAL A 210 37.66 0.18 2.88
CA VAL A 210 38.05 -1.00 2.10
C VAL A 210 39.51 -0.89 1.62
N GLY A 211 39.89 0.28 1.11
CA GLY A 211 41.25 0.53 0.61
C GLY A 211 42.29 0.66 1.72
N GLU A 212 41.89 1.20 2.87
CA GLU A 212 42.75 1.57 4.00
C GLU A 212 42.20 0.97 5.31
N PRO A 213 42.60 -0.29 5.65
CA PRO A 213 42.03 -1.04 6.77
C PRO A 213 42.22 -0.40 8.15
N ASP A 214 43.25 0.42 8.33
CA ASP A 214 43.63 0.98 9.64
C ASP A 214 42.88 2.26 10.02
N VAL A 215 42.18 2.90 9.06
CA VAL A 215 41.45 4.16 9.28
C VAL A 215 40.28 3.94 10.28
N PHE A 216 39.98 4.90 11.16
CA PHE A 216 38.91 4.78 12.18
C PHE A 216 39.02 3.58 13.14
N THR A 217 40.09 2.78 13.14
CA THR A 217 40.27 1.69 14.12
C THR A 217 40.55 2.24 15.53
N GLU A 218 41.09 3.46 15.60
CA GLU A 218 41.18 4.30 16.78
C GLU A 218 40.34 5.58 16.61
N PRO A 219 39.85 6.21 17.70
CA PRO A 219 39.03 7.41 17.62
C PRO A 219 39.76 8.56 16.90
N SER A 220 39.18 9.07 15.82
CA SER A 220 39.67 10.28 15.11
C SER A 220 38.89 11.52 15.57
N LEU A 221 39.21 12.68 14.98
CA LEU A 221 38.27 13.81 15.03
C LEU A 221 36.97 13.46 14.29
N PRO A 222 35.85 14.14 14.61
CA PRO A 222 34.61 14.00 13.86
C PRO A 222 34.80 14.25 12.36
N LEU A 223 34.01 13.57 11.52
CA LEU A 223 34.12 13.66 10.07
C LEU A 223 33.98 15.10 9.58
N ARG A 224 33.04 15.87 10.13
CA ARG A 224 32.86 17.29 9.80
C ARG A 224 34.16 18.09 9.96
N GLU A 225 34.85 17.91 11.08
CA GLU A 225 36.13 18.58 11.36
C GLU A 225 37.27 18.10 10.45
N LEU A 226 37.28 16.81 10.11
CA LEU A 226 38.27 16.23 9.20
C LEU A 226 38.09 16.75 7.77
N LEU A 227 36.86 16.78 7.25
CA LEU A 227 36.52 17.25 5.91
C LEU A 227 36.94 18.72 5.72
N ASP A 228 36.59 19.59 6.69
CA ASP A 228 37.04 20.98 6.71
C ASP A 228 38.57 21.08 6.66
N GLY A 229 39.27 20.26 7.45
CA GLY A 229 40.73 20.17 7.47
C GLY A 229 41.35 19.61 6.18
N PHE A 230 40.56 18.95 5.33
CA PHE A 230 40.99 18.37 4.06
C PHE A 230 40.71 19.30 2.87
N GLY A 231 39.98 20.39 3.08
CA GLY A 231 39.54 21.29 2.00
C GLY A 231 38.40 20.72 1.18
N LEU A 232 37.62 19.79 1.76
CA LEU A 232 36.36 19.32 1.21
C LEU A 232 35.23 20.14 1.82
N THR A 233 34.14 20.29 1.08
CA THR A 233 32.90 20.90 1.57
C THR A 233 31.81 19.84 1.59
N GLN A 234 30.87 19.99 2.51
CA GLN A 234 29.78 19.04 2.74
C GLN A 234 28.45 19.79 2.67
N ASP A 235 27.43 19.11 2.15
CA ASP A 235 26.05 19.59 2.20
C ASP A 235 25.07 18.40 2.32
N GLY A 236 24.43 18.27 3.49
CA GLY A 236 23.76 17.02 3.88
C GLY A 236 24.73 15.83 3.81
N ASP A 237 24.30 14.73 3.22
CA ASP A 237 25.13 13.52 3.10
C ASP A 237 26.12 13.55 1.92
N TRP A 238 26.24 14.69 1.23
CA TRP A 238 27.07 14.85 0.05
C TRP A 238 28.37 15.57 0.37
N VAL A 239 29.48 15.12 -0.22
CA VAL A 239 30.81 15.73 -0.10
C VAL A 239 31.39 16.06 -1.47
N ALA A 240 32.04 17.21 -1.59
CA ALA A 240 32.67 17.67 -2.82
C ALA A 240 33.95 18.48 -2.52
N PRO A 241 34.80 18.76 -3.53
CA PRO A 241 35.94 19.65 -3.37
C PRO A 241 35.52 21.06 -2.94
N GLY A 242 36.35 21.74 -2.14
CA GLY A 242 36.06 23.08 -1.65
C GLY A 242 35.70 24.08 -2.77
N GLY A 243 34.54 24.74 -2.64
CA GLY A 243 34.01 25.69 -3.62
C GLY A 243 33.04 25.09 -4.64
N PHE A 244 32.66 23.82 -4.49
CA PHE A 244 31.59 23.19 -5.27
C PHE A 244 30.23 23.89 -5.03
N ASP A 245 29.44 24.03 -6.09
CA ASP A 245 28.12 24.68 -6.06
C ASP A 245 27.01 23.61 -5.98
N PHE A 246 26.64 23.21 -4.77
CA PHE A 246 25.61 22.19 -4.55
C PHE A 246 24.23 22.65 -5.02
N ASP A 247 23.92 23.94 -4.95
CA ASP A 247 22.64 24.48 -5.40
C ASP A 247 22.50 24.34 -6.92
N ALA A 248 23.55 24.69 -7.68
CA ALA A 248 23.58 24.50 -9.12
C ALA A 248 23.47 23.01 -9.49
N TRP A 249 24.22 22.14 -8.83
CA TRP A 249 24.16 20.70 -9.07
C TRP A 249 22.79 20.09 -8.79
N ARG A 250 22.15 20.43 -7.65
CA ARG A 250 20.78 19.97 -7.34
C ARG A 250 19.79 20.45 -8.37
N PHE A 251 19.92 21.70 -8.81
CA PHE A 251 19.07 22.23 -9.87
C PHE A 251 19.26 21.44 -11.18
N GLU A 252 20.49 21.15 -11.59
CA GLU A 252 20.79 20.34 -12.78
C GLU A 252 20.21 18.93 -12.66
N ARG A 253 20.40 18.24 -11.54
CA ARG A 253 19.81 16.90 -11.28
C ARG A 253 18.29 16.92 -11.30
N ARG A 254 17.67 17.95 -10.70
CA ARG A 254 16.23 18.14 -10.77
C ARG A 254 15.77 18.32 -12.22
N CYS A 255 16.49 19.09 -13.03
CA CYS A 255 16.17 19.26 -14.45
C CYS A 255 16.29 17.94 -15.22
N GLU A 256 17.30 17.11 -14.95
CA GLU A 256 17.44 15.79 -15.57
C GLU A 256 16.26 14.87 -15.20
N LEU A 257 15.86 14.85 -13.93
CA LEU A 257 14.69 14.08 -13.47
C LEU A 257 13.40 14.58 -14.12
N LEU A 258 13.21 15.90 -14.20
CA LEU A 258 12.06 16.50 -14.88
C LEU A 258 12.06 16.18 -16.38
N ALA A 259 13.23 16.19 -17.02
CA ALA A 259 13.37 15.84 -18.43
C ALA A 259 12.97 14.39 -18.71
N GLU A 260 13.40 13.45 -17.86
CA GLU A 260 13.02 12.04 -17.98
C GLU A 260 11.54 11.83 -17.70
N ARG A 261 11.03 12.33 -16.57
CA ARG A 261 9.64 12.17 -16.12
C ARG A 261 8.64 12.70 -17.14
N HIS A 262 8.88 13.90 -17.68
CA HIS A 262 7.96 14.59 -18.59
C HIS A 262 8.36 14.48 -20.06
N GLN A 263 9.40 13.70 -20.38
CA GLN A 263 9.93 13.52 -21.74
C GLN A 263 10.29 14.85 -22.44
N LEU A 264 10.85 15.79 -21.66
CA LEU A 264 11.26 17.11 -22.12
C LEU A 264 12.73 17.11 -22.55
N ASP A 265 13.11 18.08 -23.40
CA ASP A 265 14.53 18.39 -23.58
C ASP A 265 15.08 19.17 -22.37
N ILE A 266 16.41 19.22 -22.25
CA ILE A 266 17.08 19.83 -21.09
C ILE A 266 16.75 21.32 -20.94
N GLU A 267 16.53 22.05 -22.04
CA GLU A 267 16.22 23.48 -22.00
C GLU A 267 14.78 23.72 -21.49
N ALA A 268 13.83 22.91 -21.96
CA ALA A 268 12.46 22.88 -21.48
C ALA A 268 12.38 22.45 -20.01
N ALA A 269 13.15 21.44 -19.60
CA ALA A 269 13.21 20.99 -18.21
C ALA A 269 13.83 22.05 -17.27
N ALA A 270 14.86 22.77 -17.74
CA ALA A 270 15.42 23.90 -16.99
C ALA A 270 14.42 25.04 -16.83
N ALA A 271 13.64 25.37 -17.88
CA ALA A 271 12.56 26.35 -17.78
C ALA A 271 11.47 25.90 -16.80
N LEU A 272 11.06 24.63 -16.85
CA LEU A 272 10.12 24.04 -15.91
C LEU A 272 10.63 24.10 -14.47
N GLY A 273 11.86 23.65 -14.21
CA GLY A 273 12.48 23.69 -12.88
C GLY A 273 12.60 25.11 -12.32
N ALA A 274 12.91 26.10 -13.17
CA ALA A 274 12.92 27.50 -12.76
C ALA A 274 11.53 28.02 -12.40
N LEU A 275 10.49 27.66 -13.16
CA LEU A 275 9.09 28.03 -12.87
C LEU A 275 8.58 27.37 -11.59
N ILE A 276 8.90 26.09 -11.36
CA ILE A 276 8.54 25.38 -10.13
C ILE A 276 9.22 26.04 -8.92
N ARG A 277 10.51 26.40 -9.03
CA ARG A 277 11.19 27.11 -7.95
C ARG A 277 10.56 28.47 -7.63
N ILE A 278 10.09 29.22 -8.64
CA ILE A 278 9.33 30.46 -8.41
C ILE A 278 8.01 30.16 -7.70
N TYR A 279 7.30 29.12 -8.13
CA TYR A 279 6.09 28.65 -7.48
C TYR A 279 6.32 28.28 -6.00
N GLU A 280 7.33 27.46 -5.70
CA GLU A 280 7.68 27.03 -4.33
C GLU A 280 7.98 28.22 -3.42
N GLN A 281 8.66 29.26 -3.94
CA GLN A 281 8.91 30.49 -3.19
C GLN A 281 7.62 31.30 -2.95
N ILE A 282 6.69 31.34 -3.92
CA ILE A 282 5.37 31.96 -3.72
C ILE A 282 4.59 31.17 -2.67
N ALA A 283 4.57 29.84 -2.75
CA ALA A 283 3.88 28.98 -1.81
C ALA A 283 4.40 29.18 -0.38
N LEU A 284 5.72 29.15 -0.16
CA LEU A 284 6.35 29.40 1.14
C LEU A 284 5.98 30.77 1.72
N LEU A 285 5.86 31.80 0.88
CA LEU A 285 5.46 33.13 1.33
C LEU A 285 3.98 33.22 1.69
N LEU A 286 3.11 32.46 1.02
CA LEU A 286 1.69 32.39 1.37
C LEU A 286 1.52 31.68 2.71
N ASP A 287 2.20 30.53 2.88
CA ASP A 287 2.16 29.70 4.08
C ASP A 287 2.65 30.47 5.32
N ALA A 288 3.83 31.08 5.25
CA ALA A 288 4.40 31.89 6.33
C ALA A 288 3.53 33.09 6.75
N ALA A 289 2.52 33.44 5.95
CA ALA A 289 1.69 34.60 6.18
C ALA A 289 0.28 34.25 6.70
N GLU A 290 -0.14 32.98 6.65
CA GLU A 290 -1.39 32.52 7.28
C GLU A 290 -1.36 32.64 8.81
N ASP A 291 -0.16 32.63 9.42
CA ASP A 291 0.02 32.68 10.87
C ASP A 291 -0.10 34.07 11.53
N ASP A 292 -0.01 35.20 10.80
CA ASP A 292 -0.02 36.54 11.44
C ASP A 292 -0.45 37.74 10.54
N ALA A 293 -0.95 37.53 9.31
CA ALA A 293 -1.31 38.63 8.39
C ALA A 293 -2.72 38.54 7.79
N SER A 294 -3.30 39.69 7.40
CA SER A 294 -4.56 39.68 6.64
C SER A 294 -4.30 39.24 5.21
N ALA A 295 -5.17 38.42 4.60
CA ALA A 295 -5.02 37.92 3.21
C ALA A 295 -4.62 39.00 2.18
N GLN A 296 -5.00 40.25 2.43
CA GLN A 296 -4.70 41.39 1.58
C GLN A 296 -3.26 41.94 1.73
N ASP A 297 -2.68 41.84 2.93
CA ASP A 297 -1.26 42.15 3.18
C ASP A 297 -0.37 41.03 2.63
N ILE A 298 -0.83 39.77 2.71
CA ILE A 298 -0.19 38.57 2.14
C ILE A 298 -0.06 38.72 0.62
N LEU A 299 -1.18 38.98 -0.04
CA LEU A 299 -1.23 39.25 -1.48
C LEU A 299 -0.31 40.41 -1.87
N SER A 300 -0.19 41.45 -1.05
CA SER A 300 0.69 42.59 -1.33
C SER A 300 2.17 42.22 -1.21
N ALA A 301 2.57 41.48 -0.16
CA ALA A 301 3.95 41.06 0.07
C ALA A 301 4.41 40.01 -0.97
N ALA A 302 3.54 39.03 -1.26
CA ALA A 302 3.78 38.06 -2.33
C ALA A 302 3.89 38.77 -3.69
N ASN A 303 3.09 39.79 -3.96
CA ASN A 303 3.18 40.56 -5.20
C ASN A 303 4.44 41.44 -5.29
N GLU A 304 4.87 42.07 -4.19
CA GLU A 304 6.12 42.86 -4.12
C GLU A 304 7.37 41.95 -4.27
N TYR A 305 7.33 40.74 -3.71
CA TYR A 305 8.39 39.75 -3.90
C TYR A 305 8.37 39.13 -5.30
N ALA A 306 7.19 38.82 -5.83
CA ALA A 306 7.01 38.36 -7.21
C ALA A 306 7.52 39.36 -8.25
N GLU A 307 7.40 40.67 -8.00
CA GLU A 307 7.99 41.72 -8.84
C GLU A 307 9.51 41.54 -9.01
N SER A 308 10.20 40.93 -8.03
CA SER A 308 11.64 40.64 -8.12
C SER A 308 11.99 39.51 -9.10
N PHE A 309 11.02 38.66 -9.47
CA PHE A 309 11.18 37.58 -10.44
C PHE A 309 10.63 37.91 -11.82
N VAL A 310 10.10 39.09 -12.06
CA VAL A 310 9.43 39.46 -13.32
C VAL A 310 10.28 39.22 -14.57
N GLU A 311 11.58 39.56 -14.54
CA GLU A 311 12.48 39.32 -15.66
C GLU A 311 12.74 37.82 -15.86
N VAL A 312 12.96 37.08 -14.76
CA VAL A 312 13.21 35.63 -14.76
C VAL A 312 11.98 34.85 -15.24
N ALA A 313 10.79 35.21 -14.75
CA ALA A 313 9.52 34.64 -15.16
C ALA A 313 9.19 34.95 -16.62
N ALA A 314 9.60 36.12 -17.15
CA ALA A 314 9.43 36.43 -18.57
C ALA A 314 10.31 35.54 -19.46
N ASP A 315 11.56 35.31 -19.06
CA ASP A 315 12.53 34.53 -19.81
C ASP A 315 12.14 33.04 -19.85
N PHE A 316 11.84 32.44 -18.70
CA PHE A 316 11.45 31.02 -18.64
C PHE A 316 9.98 30.79 -19.02
N GLY A 317 9.09 31.74 -18.73
CA GLY A 317 7.67 31.64 -19.07
C GLY A 317 7.39 31.69 -20.57
N ALA A 318 8.35 32.10 -21.40
CA ALA A 318 8.24 31.96 -22.85
C ALA A 318 8.13 30.49 -23.29
N ALA A 319 8.75 29.55 -22.57
CA ALA A 319 8.74 28.12 -22.86
C ALA A 319 7.34 27.49 -22.71
N LEU A 320 6.45 28.13 -21.94
CA LEU A 320 5.02 27.76 -21.82
C LEU A 320 4.24 27.95 -23.14
N SER A 321 4.90 28.39 -24.23
CA SER A 321 4.30 28.27 -25.56
C SER A 321 4.13 26.82 -26.02
N GLU A 322 4.81 25.87 -25.38
CA GLU A 322 4.61 24.44 -25.59
C GLU A 322 3.61 23.90 -24.56
N PRO A 323 2.46 23.34 -24.97
CA PRO A 323 1.42 22.88 -24.04
C PRO A 323 1.92 21.86 -23.01
N ALA A 324 2.79 20.93 -23.41
CA ALA A 324 3.33 19.89 -22.53
C ALA A 324 4.07 20.46 -21.31
N LEU A 325 4.73 21.62 -21.45
CA LEU A 325 5.44 22.26 -20.33
C LEU A 325 4.47 22.89 -19.33
N ALA A 326 3.34 23.43 -19.80
CA ALA A 326 2.29 23.94 -18.91
C ALA A 326 1.62 22.79 -18.14
N GLU A 327 1.34 21.67 -18.81
CA GLU A 327 0.82 20.45 -18.19
C GLU A 327 1.78 19.90 -17.12
N ALA A 328 3.06 19.78 -17.46
CA ALA A 328 4.10 19.35 -16.52
C ALA A 328 4.22 20.30 -15.31
N LEU A 329 4.07 21.62 -15.51
CA LEU A 329 4.07 22.58 -14.40
C LEU A 329 2.90 22.34 -13.43
N VAL A 330 1.70 22.02 -13.93
CA VAL A 330 0.56 21.68 -13.06
C VAL A 330 0.83 20.39 -12.28
N ALA A 331 1.31 19.36 -12.97
CA ALA A 331 1.61 18.06 -12.37
C ALA A 331 2.67 18.13 -11.25
N GLU A 332 3.62 19.06 -11.33
CA GLU A 332 4.67 19.24 -10.31
C GLU A 332 4.30 20.25 -9.21
N THR A 333 3.10 20.84 -9.23
CA THR A 333 2.75 21.93 -8.31
C THR A 333 1.45 21.72 -7.54
N VAL A 334 0.32 21.51 -8.21
CA VAL A 334 -1.01 21.51 -7.57
C VAL A 334 -1.61 20.11 -7.46
N ASP A 335 -1.08 19.15 -8.22
CA ASP A 335 -1.49 17.74 -8.12
C ASP A 335 -0.61 16.93 -7.14
N THR A 336 0.38 17.57 -6.50
CA THR A 336 1.25 16.98 -5.47
C THR A 336 0.92 17.42 -4.04
N ASP A 337 0.27 18.57 -3.85
CA ASP A 337 -0.12 19.10 -2.53
C ASP A 337 -1.34 20.08 -2.61
N PRO A 338 -2.48 19.78 -1.95
CA PRO A 338 -3.73 20.55 -2.06
C PRO A 338 -3.70 22.08 -1.77
N PRO A 339 -2.86 22.64 -0.86
CA PRO A 339 -2.78 24.08 -0.58
C PRO A 339 -2.18 24.92 -1.73
N GLY A 340 -1.52 24.28 -2.70
CA GLY A 340 -0.74 24.90 -3.77
C GLY A 340 -1.50 25.78 -4.79
N ALA A 341 -2.83 25.63 -4.86
CA ALA A 341 -3.63 26.26 -5.90
C ALA A 341 -3.55 27.81 -5.91
N ALA A 342 -3.46 28.44 -4.73
CA ALA A 342 -3.34 29.89 -4.62
C ALA A 342 -2.00 30.41 -5.19
N ALA A 343 -0.90 29.70 -4.90
CA ALA A 343 0.42 30.03 -5.43
C ALA A 343 0.47 29.92 -6.95
N LEU A 344 -0.14 28.87 -7.51
CA LEU A 344 -0.24 28.71 -8.97
C LEU A 344 -1.06 29.85 -9.60
N GLY A 345 -2.15 30.26 -8.95
CA GLY A 345 -2.97 31.38 -9.40
C GLY A 345 -2.20 32.69 -9.49
N LEU A 346 -1.35 32.99 -8.49
CA LEU A 346 -0.47 34.16 -8.48
C LEU A 346 0.62 34.06 -9.55
N LEU A 347 1.28 32.90 -9.67
CA LEU A 347 2.27 32.67 -10.71
C LEU A 347 1.65 32.89 -12.11
N ALA A 348 0.45 32.37 -12.35
CA ALA A 348 -0.26 32.55 -13.61
C ALA A 348 -0.60 34.02 -13.90
N GLU A 349 -0.95 34.82 -12.88
CA GLU A 349 -1.18 36.26 -13.02
C GLU A 349 0.10 37.02 -13.39
N ILE A 350 1.23 36.71 -12.74
CA ILE A 350 2.54 37.27 -13.06
C ILE A 350 2.91 36.93 -14.51
N LEU A 351 2.81 35.65 -14.87
CA LEU A 351 3.11 35.17 -16.22
C LEU A 351 2.24 35.86 -17.27
N ALA A 352 0.93 36.03 -17.03
CA ALA A 352 0.03 36.68 -17.97
C ALA A 352 0.47 38.11 -18.35
N ALA A 353 1.12 38.82 -17.42
CA ALA A 353 1.65 40.17 -17.64
C ALA A 353 2.99 40.20 -18.37
N THR A 354 3.83 39.17 -18.19
CA THR A 354 5.24 39.17 -18.59
C THR A 354 5.54 38.34 -19.83
N VAL A 355 4.82 37.23 -20.05
CA VAL A 355 5.12 36.27 -21.12
C VAL A 355 4.75 36.80 -22.52
N PRO A 356 5.45 36.34 -23.57
CA PRO A 356 5.10 36.65 -24.95
C PRO A 356 3.69 36.18 -25.30
N ARG A 357 3.09 36.81 -26.33
CA ARG A 357 1.72 36.50 -26.77
C ARG A 357 1.46 35.01 -27.01
N ALA A 358 2.46 34.27 -27.49
CA ALA A 358 2.35 32.84 -27.76
C ALA A 358 2.14 32.00 -26.48
N ALA A 359 2.65 32.44 -25.32
CA ALA A 359 2.56 31.71 -24.05
C ALA A 359 1.40 32.21 -23.15
N ARG A 360 0.69 33.28 -23.52
CA ARG A 360 -0.41 33.83 -22.71
C ARG A 360 -1.60 32.89 -22.56
N VAL A 361 -1.80 31.99 -23.53
CA VAL A 361 -2.84 30.96 -23.47
C VAL A 361 -2.57 30.01 -22.31
N ALA A 362 -1.31 29.60 -22.12
CA ALA A 362 -0.89 28.79 -20.99
C ALA A 362 -1.11 29.51 -19.66
N ALA A 363 -0.74 30.79 -19.53
CA ALA A 363 -1.01 31.55 -18.30
C ALA A 363 -2.51 31.63 -17.96
N SER A 364 -3.37 31.81 -18.97
CA SER A 364 -4.83 31.82 -18.76
C SER A 364 -5.35 30.43 -18.35
N TRP A 365 -4.78 29.37 -18.93
CA TRP A 365 -5.11 27.99 -18.56
C TRP A 365 -4.64 27.63 -17.15
N LEU A 366 -3.40 27.92 -16.77
CA LEU A 366 -2.86 27.71 -15.40
C LEU A 366 -3.74 28.40 -14.35
N ARG A 367 -4.18 29.64 -14.63
CA ARG A 367 -5.11 30.36 -13.77
C ARG A 367 -6.47 29.65 -13.66
N SER A 368 -6.96 29.07 -14.75
CA SER A 368 -8.20 28.30 -14.73
C SER A 368 -8.07 27.02 -13.90
N VAL A 369 -6.92 26.34 -13.94
CA VAL A 369 -6.63 25.17 -13.10
C VAL A 369 -6.64 25.55 -11.62
N ALA A 370 -5.93 26.63 -11.26
CA ALA A 370 -5.94 27.18 -9.89
C ALA A 370 -7.37 27.50 -9.41
N LEU A 371 -8.19 28.16 -10.25
CA LEU A 371 -9.58 28.49 -9.91
C LEU A 371 -10.47 27.25 -9.75
N GLN A 372 -10.26 26.19 -10.55
CA GLN A 372 -10.98 24.93 -10.38
C GLN A 372 -10.67 24.29 -9.02
N ARG A 373 -9.40 24.30 -8.62
CA ARG A 373 -8.93 23.75 -7.33
C ARG A 373 -9.40 24.58 -6.13
N LEU A 374 -9.49 25.90 -6.29
CA LEU A 374 -10.10 26.81 -5.31
C LEU A 374 -11.65 26.77 -5.31
N GLY A 375 -12.26 26.00 -6.20
CA GLY A 375 -13.71 25.79 -6.28
C GLY A 375 -14.53 26.89 -6.98
N ASP A 376 -13.89 27.88 -7.62
CA ASP A 376 -14.59 28.88 -8.44
C ASP A 376 -14.68 28.42 -9.91
N ILE A 377 -15.51 27.40 -10.14
CA ILE A 377 -15.68 26.78 -11.47
C ILE A 377 -16.20 27.77 -12.53
N ASP A 378 -17.01 28.75 -12.12
CA ASP A 378 -17.55 29.77 -13.02
C ASP A 378 -16.46 30.75 -13.46
N ALA A 379 -15.51 31.10 -12.58
CA ALA A 379 -14.34 31.88 -12.94
C ALA A 379 -13.38 31.09 -13.83
N ALA A 380 -13.16 29.81 -13.52
CA ALA A 380 -12.35 28.94 -14.35
C ALA A 380 -12.91 28.84 -15.78
N GLU A 381 -14.23 28.64 -15.95
CA GLU A 381 -14.86 28.61 -17.28
C GLU A 381 -14.64 29.92 -18.05
N ARG A 382 -14.68 31.07 -17.38
CA ARG A 382 -14.41 32.38 -18.03
C ARG A 382 -12.96 32.49 -18.52
N GLU A 383 -11.99 32.05 -17.72
CA GLU A 383 -10.57 32.04 -18.11
C GLU A 383 -10.33 31.06 -19.28
N LEU A 384 -10.96 29.88 -19.25
CA LEU A 384 -10.89 28.90 -20.34
C LEU A 384 -11.49 29.43 -21.65
N LEU A 385 -12.65 30.10 -21.59
CA LEU A 385 -13.26 30.73 -22.77
C LEU A 385 -12.41 31.89 -23.29
N ALA A 386 -11.75 32.64 -22.40
CA ALA A 386 -10.79 33.66 -22.80
C ALA A 386 -9.59 33.02 -23.51
N ALA A 387 -9.03 31.93 -22.96
CA ALA A 387 -7.94 31.16 -23.56
C ALA A 387 -8.32 30.60 -24.95
N GLU A 388 -9.51 29.99 -25.09
CA GLU A 388 -10.04 29.51 -26.39
C GLU A 388 -10.14 30.66 -27.42
N SER A 389 -10.48 31.87 -26.98
CA SER A 389 -10.56 33.05 -27.87
C SER A 389 -9.18 33.57 -28.30
N MET A 390 -8.14 33.33 -27.50
CA MET A 390 -6.76 33.69 -27.81
C MET A 390 -6.14 32.72 -28.82
N ASP A 391 -6.35 31.41 -28.60
CA ASP A 391 -5.96 30.34 -29.52
C ASP A 391 -7.01 29.22 -29.52
N SER A 392 -7.70 29.07 -30.65
CA SER A 392 -8.79 28.10 -30.82
C SER A 392 -8.32 26.65 -31.03
N THR A 393 -7.01 26.41 -31.06
CA THR A 393 -6.37 25.12 -31.32
C THR A 393 -5.48 24.63 -30.19
N TRP A 394 -5.34 25.42 -29.12
CA TRP A 394 -4.56 25.01 -27.95
C TRP A 394 -5.24 23.85 -27.22
N PRO A 395 -4.59 22.70 -26.99
CA PRO A 395 -5.26 21.50 -26.51
C PRO A 395 -5.82 21.65 -25.10
N LEU A 396 -5.04 22.14 -24.14
CA LEU A 396 -5.39 22.13 -22.72
C LEU A 396 -6.70 22.87 -22.38
N PRO A 397 -6.94 24.14 -22.82
CA PRO A 397 -8.23 24.78 -22.59
C PRO A 397 -9.40 24.05 -23.24
N LEU A 398 -9.18 23.39 -24.40
CA LEU A 398 -10.24 22.69 -25.12
C LEU A 398 -10.63 21.39 -24.42
N LEU A 399 -9.67 20.68 -23.82
CA LEU A 399 -9.94 19.48 -23.00
C LEU A 399 -10.79 19.85 -21.77
N ASP A 400 -10.40 20.90 -21.04
CA ASP A 400 -11.16 21.35 -19.87
C ASP A 400 -12.56 21.89 -20.23
N LEU A 401 -12.67 22.65 -21.32
CA LEU A 401 -13.97 23.08 -21.83
C LEU A 401 -14.83 21.89 -22.29
N ALA A 402 -14.22 20.81 -22.79
CA ALA A 402 -14.95 19.59 -23.15
C ALA A 402 -15.51 18.89 -21.91
N ARG A 403 -14.74 18.88 -20.81
CA ARG A 403 -15.21 18.39 -19.51
C ARG A 403 -16.35 19.24 -18.95
N ILE A 404 -16.24 20.57 -18.98
CA ILE A 404 -17.35 21.46 -18.60
C ILE A 404 -18.58 21.25 -19.48
N ALA A 405 -18.39 21.06 -20.80
CA ALA A 405 -19.49 20.73 -21.70
C ALA A 405 -20.14 19.38 -21.35
N SER A 406 -19.32 18.39 -20.96
CA SER A 406 -19.80 17.10 -20.45
C SER A 406 -20.68 17.28 -19.21
N ASP A 407 -20.21 18.06 -18.23
CA ASP A 407 -20.98 18.35 -17.01
C ASP A 407 -22.32 18.99 -17.31
N ARG A 408 -22.35 19.94 -18.25
CA ARG A 408 -23.59 20.59 -18.73
C ARG A 408 -24.51 19.67 -19.55
N GLY A 409 -24.12 18.42 -19.82
CA GLY A 409 -24.90 17.50 -20.64
C GLY A 409 -24.82 17.79 -22.14
N ASP A 410 -23.84 18.59 -22.60
CA ASP A 410 -23.66 18.98 -24.00
C ASP A 410 -22.61 18.10 -24.71
N ALA A 411 -23.03 16.89 -25.06
CA ALA A 411 -22.16 15.92 -25.73
C ALA A 411 -21.62 16.41 -27.08
N GLU A 412 -22.40 17.19 -27.85
CA GLU A 412 -21.96 17.68 -29.16
C GLU A 412 -20.88 18.75 -29.04
N ARG A 413 -21.02 19.69 -28.08
CA ARG A 413 -19.96 20.66 -27.77
C ARG A 413 -18.71 19.96 -27.27
N GLY A 414 -18.82 19.03 -26.32
CA GLY A 414 -17.68 18.28 -25.81
C GLY A 414 -16.93 17.52 -26.91
N LEU A 415 -17.64 16.75 -27.75
CA LEU A 415 -17.04 16.04 -28.89
C LEU A 415 -16.39 16.98 -29.91
N THR A 416 -16.93 18.18 -30.11
CA THR A 416 -16.34 19.17 -31.02
C THR A 416 -15.03 19.74 -30.47
N LEU A 417 -14.98 19.99 -29.16
CA LEU A 417 -13.79 20.48 -28.47
C LEU A 417 -12.69 19.41 -28.43
N LEU A 418 -13.01 18.16 -28.06
CA LEU A 418 -12.06 17.03 -28.07
C LEU A 418 -11.41 16.81 -29.43
N ARG A 419 -12.20 16.84 -30.52
CA ARG A 419 -11.68 16.70 -31.89
C ARG A 419 -10.76 17.86 -32.28
N ARG A 420 -11.01 19.07 -31.78
CA ARG A 420 -10.16 20.25 -32.03
C ARG A 420 -8.87 20.20 -31.20
N ALA A 421 -8.95 19.68 -29.98
CA ALA A 421 -7.80 19.43 -29.12
C ALA A 421 -6.87 18.33 -29.67
N GLY A 422 -7.38 17.48 -30.57
CA GLY A 422 -6.63 16.35 -31.09
C GLY A 422 -6.60 15.17 -30.12
N ALA A 423 -7.64 15.03 -29.27
CA ALA A 423 -7.77 13.92 -28.34
C ALA A 423 -7.65 12.56 -29.06
N ASP A 424 -6.98 11.61 -28.41
CA ASP A 424 -6.81 10.25 -28.92
C ASP A 424 -8.18 9.58 -29.17
N PRO A 425 -8.34 8.74 -30.21
CA PRO A 425 -9.56 7.97 -30.43
C PRO A 425 -10.06 7.18 -29.21
N ASP A 426 -9.13 6.71 -28.37
CA ASP A 426 -9.44 5.92 -27.16
C ASP A 426 -9.58 6.81 -25.90
N HIS A 427 -9.58 8.14 -26.04
CA HIS A 427 -9.76 9.05 -24.91
C HIS A 427 -11.06 8.74 -24.15
N PRO A 428 -11.04 8.56 -22.80
CA PRO A 428 -12.20 8.14 -22.01
C PRO A 428 -13.43 9.05 -22.19
N LEU A 429 -13.23 10.37 -22.06
CA LEU A 429 -14.29 11.35 -22.29
C LEU A 429 -14.87 11.31 -23.72
N LEU A 430 -14.07 11.05 -24.75
CA LEU A 430 -14.57 10.90 -26.13
C LEU A 430 -15.52 9.72 -26.21
N THR A 431 -15.08 8.54 -25.74
CA THR A 431 -15.89 7.33 -25.70
C THR A 431 -17.19 7.54 -24.92
N LEU A 432 -17.12 8.19 -23.76
CA LEU A 432 -18.27 8.50 -22.92
C LEU A 432 -19.29 9.39 -23.65
N LEU A 433 -18.84 10.47 -24.28
CA LEU A 433 -19.72 11.41 -24.97
C LEU A 433 -20.33 10.81 -26.25
N GLU A 434 -19.62 9.92 -26.95
CA GLU A 434 -20.17 9.21 -28.10
C GLU A 434 -21.32 8.27 -27.72
N GLN A 435 -21.23 7.59 -26.57
CA GLN A 435 -22.29 6.74 -26.05
C GLN A 435 -23.55 7.51 -25.65
N HIS A 436 -23.38 8.77 -25.21
CA HIS A 436 -24.47 9.63 -24.74
C HIS A 436 -24.91 10.67 -25.78
N ARG A 437 -24.48 10.52 -27.03
CA ARG A 437 -24.89 11.37 -28.13
C ARG A 437 -26.34 11.08 -28.54
N SER A 438 -27.20 12.10 -28.47
CA SER A 438 -28.59 12.00 -28.94
C SER A 438 -28.68 11.87 -30.47
N GLU A 439 -29.34 10.83 -30.97
CA GLU A 439 -29.67 10.72 -32.40
C GLU A 439 -31.04 11.37 -32.72
N PRO A 440 -31.16 12.03 -33.89
CA PRO A 440 -32.45 12.46 -34.39
C PRO A 440 -33.42 11.29 -34.54
N ARG A 441 -34.66 11.50 -34.08
CA ARG A 441 -35.76 10.55 -34.23
C ARG A 441 -36.04 10.28 -35.71
N ARG A 442 -35.95 9.01 -36.09
CA ARG A 442 -36.20 8.55 -37.47
C ARG A 442 -37.70 8.37 -37.77
N ASP A 443 -38.52 8.29 -36.74
CA ASP A 443 -39.98 8.09 -36.81
C ASP A 443 -40.78 9.40 -36.99
N VAL A 444 -40.15 10.57 -36.86
CA VAL A 444 -40.79 11.89 -37.05
C VAL A 444 -40.18 12.61 -38.24
N GLY A 445 -40.97 12.92 -39.27
CA GLY A 445 -40.50 13.68 -40.42
C GLY A 445 -40.11 15.10 -40.02
N ARG A 446 -39.05 15.64 -40.64
CA ARG A 446 -38.48 16.99 -40.36
C ARG A 446 -39.52 18.12 -40.29
N ASN A 447 -40.62 18.04 -41.06
CA ASN A 447 -41.67 19.06 -41.09
C ASN A 447 -42.94 18.69 -40.30
N ASP A 448 -43.00 17.50 -39.70
CA ASP A 448 -44.15 17.00 -38.96
C ASP A 448 -44.28 17.71 -37.60
N PRO A 449 -45.47 17.72 -36.97
CA PRO A 449 -45.63 18.17 -35.59
C PRO A 449 -44.66 17.44 -34.67
N CYS A 450 -44.00 18.18 -33.78
CA CYS A 450 -43.02 17.61 -32.87
C CYS A 450 -43.69 16.71 -31.81
N TRP A 451 -43.01 15.61 -31.47
CA TRP A 451 -43.46 14.59 -30.52
C TRP A 451 -43.72 15.14 -29.10
N CYS A 452 -43.10 16.26 -28.73
CA CYS A 452 -43.28 16.90 -27.43
C CYS A 452 -44.65 17.55 -27.21
N GLY A 453 -45.55 17.51 -28.20
CA GLY A 453 -46.89 18.10 -28.09
C GLY A 453 -46.95 19.63 -28.22
N SER A 454 -45.83 20.31 -28.49
CA SER A 454 -45.80 21.78 -28.66
C SER A 454 -46.55 22.32 -29.88
N GLY A 455 -46.96 21.45 -30.81
CA GLY A 455 -47.58 21.81 -32.08
C GLY A 455 -46.61 22.46 -33.09
N ARG A 456 -45.34 22.70 -32.73
CA ARG A 456 -44.31 23.22 -33.65
C ARG A 456 -43.81 22.12 -34.58
N LYS A 457 -43.30 22.49 -35.77
CA LYS A 457 -42.60 21.54 -36.66
C LYS A 457 -41.36 20.99 -35.95
N TYR A 458 -41.08 19.70 -36.08
CA TYR A 458 -39.93 19.03 -35.46
C TYR A 458 -38.61 19.76 -35.69
N LYS A 459 -38.32 20.21 -36.93
CA LYS A 459 -37.13 21.03 -37.26
C LYS A 459 -37.00 22.38 -36.55
N LYS A 460 -38.08 22.89 -35.98
CA LYS A 460 -38.13 24.17 -35.25
C LYS A 460 -38.32 23.95 -33.75
N CYS A 461 -38.31 22.69 -33.31
CA CYS A 461 -38.55 22.30 -31.93
C CYS A 461 -37.37 21.46 -31.44
N HIS A 462 -37.44 20.13 -31.55
CA HIS A 462 -36.44 19.22 -30.97
C HIS A 462 -35.43 18.64 -31.95
N LEU A 463 -35.53 18.86 -33.27
CA LEU A 463 -34.54 18.29 -34.20
C LEU A 463 -33.16 18.91 -33.96
N GLY A 464 -32.21 18.08 -33.54
CA GLY A 464 -30.87 18.51 -33.11
C GLY A 464 -30.84 19.12 -31.71
N ARG A 465 -31.88 18.87 -30.90
CA ARG A 465 -32.04 19.28 -29.49
C ARG A 465 -32.74 18.18 -28.69
N GLU A 466 -32.60 16.94 -29.13
CA GLU A 466 -33.08 15.78 -28.41
C GLU A 466 -32.18 15.55 -27.20
N GLU A 467 -32.79 15.30 -26.05
CA GLU A 467 -32.08 14.90 -24.84
C GLU A 467 -32.39 13.44 -24.55
N LEU A 468 -31.38 12.72 -24.07
CA LEU A 468 -31.56 11.38 -23.58
C LEU A 468 -32.42 11.42 -22.28
N PRO A 469 -33.31 10.43 -22.07
CA PRO A 469 -34.02 10.31 -20.80
C PRO A 469 -33.05 10.27 -19.62
N LEU A 470 -33.46 10.78 -18.45
CA LEU A 470 -32.62 10.83 -17.25
C LEU A 470 -32.06 9.45 -16.87
N ALA A 471 -32.86 8.38 -17.04
CA ALA A 471 -32.39 7.00 -16.84
C ALA A 471 -31.18 6.64 -17.71
N ALA A 472 -31.16 7.07 -18.97
CA ALA A 472 -30.03 6.85 -19.88
C ALA A 472 -28.84 7.77 -19.59
N ARG A 473 -29.05 8.92 -18.95
CA ARG A 473 -27.99 9.84 -18.51
C ARG A 473 -27.42 9.54 -17.13
N SER A 474 -28.09 8.73 -16.30
CA SER A 474 -27.61 8.37 -14.96
C SER A 474 -26.19 7.80 -14.95
N LYS A 475 -25.86 6.93 -15.91
CA LYS A 475 -24.49 6.43 -16.11
C LYS A 475 -23.48 7.53 -16.42
N TRP A 476 -23.88 8.50 -17.22
CA TRP A 476 -23.05 9.67 -17.52
C TRP A 476 -22.86 10.54 -16.29
N LEU A 477 -23.91 10.77 -15.49
CA LEU A 477 -23.81 11.49 -14.21
C LEU A 477 -22.82 10.80 -13.26
N TYR A 478 -22.91 9.49 -13.10
CA TYR A 478 -21.94 8.71 -12.31
C TYR A 478 -20.52 8.86 -12.88
N ALA A 479 -20.35 8.74 -14.21
CA ALA A 479 -19.06 8.91 -14.86
C ALA A 479 -18.46 10.33 -14.70
N LYS A 480 -19.28 11.38 -14.59
CA LYS A 480 -18.79 12.74 -14.29
C LYS A 480 -18.17 12.83 -12.89
N ALA A 481 -18.75 12.12 -11.92
CA ALA A 481 -18.21 12.03 -10.57
C ALA A 481 -16.94 11.17 -10.53
N VAL A 482 -16.87 10.06 -11.28
CA VAL A 482 -15.63 9.28 -11.45
C VAL A 482 -14.52 10.14 -12.05
N GLU A 483 -14.82 10.89 -13.11
CA GLU A 483 -13.88 11.85 -13.70
C GLU A 483 -13.46 12.95 -12.71
N HIS A 484 -14.29 13.27 -11.71
CA HIS A 484 -13.92 14.20 -10.64
C HIS A 484 -12.82 13.64 -9.74
N VAL A 485 -12.95 12.36 -9.34
CA VAL A 485 -11.94 11.63 -8.57
C VAL A 485 -10.63 11.55 -9.37
N LEU A 486 -10.69 11.03 -10.60
CA LEU A 486 -9.49 10.77 -11.44
C LEU A 486 -8.72 12.02 -11.89
N ALA A 487 -9.32 13.21 -11.77
CA ALA A 487 -8.66 14.48 -12.09
C ALA A 487 -8.61 15.41 -10.86
N GLY A 488 -8.82 14.86 -9.67
CA GLY A 488 -8.83 15.53 -8.37
C GLY A 488 -7.69 15.03 -7.47
N GLY A 489 -7.56 15.61 -6.28
CA GLY A 489 -6.58 15.16 -5.28
C GLY A 489 -7.06 13.95 -4.48
N TRP A 490 -7.67 12.97 -5.15
CA TRP A 490 -8.26 11.77 -4.50
C TRP A 490 -7.42 10.52 -4.72
N ASP A 491 -6.27 10.64 -5.39
CA ASP A 491 -5.43 9.50 -5.77
C ASP A 491 -4.94 8.72 -4.55
N ASP A 492 -4.48 9.39 -3.49
CA ASP A 492 -4.01 8.73 -2.27
C ASP A 492 -5.07 7.83 -1.65
N LEU A 493 -6.30 8.36 -1.47
CA LEU A 493 -7.41 7.58 -0.94
C LEU A 493 -7.83 6.46 -1.90
N LEU A 494 -7.79 6.71 -3.22
CA LEU A 494 -8.10 5.69 -4.22
C LEU A 494 -7.07 4.55 -4.18
N PHE A 495 -5.79 4.86 -4.01
CA PHE A 495 -4.71 3.89 -3.85
C PHE A 495 -4.83 3.10 -2.54
N GLU A 496 -5.11 3.77 -1.42
CA GLU A 496 -5.33 3.14 -0.11
C GLU A 496 -6.48 2.12 -0.18
N VAL A 497 -7.62 2.53 -0.71
CA VAL A 497 -8.81 1.66 -0.84
C VAL A 497 -8.56 0.54 -1.86
N GLY A 498 -7.84 0.83 -2.95
CA GLY A 498 -7.41 -0.17 -3.93
C GLY A 498 -6.49 -1.23 -3.32
N TYR A 499 -5.56 -0.82 -2.46
CA TYR A 499 -4.68 -1.73 -1.74
C TYR A 499 -5.47 -2.69 -0.83
N GLU A 500 -6.43 -2.18 -0.06
CA GLU A 500 -7.30 -3.03 0.78
C GLU A 500 -8.11 -4.04 -0.06
N ARG A 501 -8.45 -3.70 -1.31
CA ARG A 501 -9.13 -4.64 -2.22
C ARG A 501 -8.21 -5.77 -2.69
N CYS A 502 -6.93 -5.51 -2.95
CA CYS A 502 -5.98 -6.52 -3.43
C CYS A 502 -5.07 -7.12 -2.34
N ARG A 503 -5.20 -6.74 -1.06
CA ARG A 503 -4.32 -7.19 0.04
C ARG A 503 -4.13 -8.70 0.23
N TYR A 504 -5.03 -9.51 -0.32
CA TYR A 504 -4.99 -10.98 -0.25
C TYR A 504 -4.54 -11.64 -1.56
N VAL A 505 -4.22 -10.83 -2.57
CA VAL A 505 -3.59 -11.26 -3.82
C VAL A 505 -2.08 -11.40 -3.58
N ASP A 506 -1.41 -12.20 -4.41
CA ASP A 506 0.03 -12.38 -4.37
C ASP A 506 0.75 -11.01 -4.50
N PRO A 507 1.60 -10.60 -3.54
CA PRO A 507 2.34 -9.34 -3.62
C PRO A 507 3.25 -9.24 -4.86
N ASP A 508 3.64 -10.37 -5.46
CA ASP A 508 4.45 -10.40 -6.68
C ASP A 508 3.62 -10.24 -7.97
N ASP A 509 2.28 -10.14 -7.87
CA ASP A 509 1.39 -9.91 -9.02
C ASP A 509 1.29 -8.41 -9.34
N GLU A 510 2.04 -7.98 -10.36
CA GLU A 510 2.08 -6.58 -10.83
C GLU A 510 0.71 -6.07 -11.33
N ASP A 511 -0.23 -6.95 -11.70
CA ASP A 511 -1.56 -6.57 -12.18
C ASP A 511 -2.59 -6.40 -11.03
N ALA A 512 -2.27 -6.84 -9.80
CA ALA A 512 -3.22 -6.89 -8.69
C ALA A 512 -3.80 -5.52 -8.30
N LEU A 513 -2.93 -4.51 -8.15
CA LEU A 513 -3.35 -3.15 -7.79
C LEU A 513 -4.08 -2.44 -8.96
N PRO A 514 -3.57 -2.45 -10.21
CA PRO A 514 -4.32 -1.92 -11.36
C PRO A 514 -5.72 -2.52 -11.51
N GLU A 515 -5.88 -3.84 -11.33
CA GLU A 515 -7.19 -4.49 -11.38
C GLU A 515 -8.10 -4.06 -10.21
N ALA A 516 -7.55 -3.88 -9.02
CA ALA A 516 -8.29 -3.38 -7.86
C ALA A 516 -8.76 -1.94 -8.03
N LEU A 517 -7.93 -1.05 -8.58
CA LEU A 517 -8.31 0.35 -8.88
C LEU A 517 -9.44 0.43 -9.93
N ALA A 518 -9.51 -0.57 -10.82
CA ALA A 518 -10.59 -0.71 -11.79
C ALA A 518 -11.87 -1.37 -11.23
N ASP A 519 -11.84 -1.88 -9.99
CA ASP A 519 -12.99 -2.51 -9.35
C ASP A 519 -14.08 -1.45 -9.04
N PRO A 520 -15.34 -1.64 -9.49
CA PRO A 520 -16.42 -0.71 -9.21
C PRO A 520 -16.67 -0.43 -7.72
N LEU A 521 -16.35 -1.37 -6.82
CA LEU A 521 -16.47 -1.16 -5.38
C LEU A 521 -15.53 -0.05 -4.89
N VAL A 522 -14.28 -0.07 -5.34
CA VAL A 522 -13.22 0.84 -4.89
C VAL A 522 -13.60 2.28 -5.23
N MET A 523 -13.93 2.53 -6.50
CA MET A 523 -14.35 3.87 -6.95
C MET A 523 -15.63 4.35 -6.25
N ASP A 524 -16.63 3.49 -6.03
CA ASP A 524 -17.87 3.88 -5.35
C ASP A 524 -17.67 4.16 -3.86
N ALA A 525 -16.78 3.42 -3.21
CA ALA A 525 -16.40 3.68 -1.82
C ALA A 525 -15.74 5.06 -1.69
N VAL A 526 -14.78 5.39 -2.55
CA VAL A 526 -14.17 6.74 -2.59
C VAL A 526 -15.22 7.83 -2.86
N LEU A 527 -16.13 7.59 -3.80
CA LEU A 527 -17.20 8.54 -4.12
C LEU A 527 -18.13 8.82 -2.94
N PHE A 528 -18.63 7.80 -2.26
CA PHE A 528 -19.70 8.00 -1.28
C PHE A 528 -19.22 7.94 0.17
N GLU A 529 -18.49 6.90 0.56
CA GLU A 529 -17.90 6.78 1.89
C GLU A 529 -16.71 7.73 2.08
N GLY A 530 -15.91 7.97 1.04
CA GLY A 530 -14.80 8.94 1.06
C GLY A 530 -15.23 10.40 0.87
N GLY A 531 -16.46 10.66 0.40
CA GLY A 531 -17.01 12.01 0.25
C GLY A 531 -16.73 12.71 -1.09
N ALA A 532 -16.03 12.08 -2.03
CA ALA A 532 -15.68 12.70 -3.31
C ALA A 532 -16.90 13.07 -4.18
N PHE A 533 -18.01 12.33 -4.05
CA PHE A 533 -19.27 12.65 -4.73
C PHE A 533 -19.93 13.92 -4.17
N ALA A 534 -19.80 14.15 -2.86
CA ALA A 534 -20.30 15.38 -2.23
C ALA A 534 -19.48 16.59 -2.67
N GLU A 535 -18.15 16.46 -2.71
CA GLU A 535 -17.26 17.49 -3.25
C GLU A 535 -17.55 17.77 -4.73
N PHE A 536 -17.68 16.73 -5.56
CA PHE A 536 -18.08 16.87 -6.97
C PHE A 536 -19.33 17.74 -7.11
N LEU A 537 -20.37 17.47 -6.32
CA LEU A 537 -21.61 18.24 -6.37
C LEU A 537 -21.44 19.67 -5.84
N GLN A 538 -20.62 19.88 -4.81
CA GLN A 538 -20.30 21.19 -4.29
C GLN A 538 -19.59 22.06 -5.34
N LEU A 539 -18.55 21.52 -5.98
CA LEU A 539 -17.68 22.25 -6.89
C LEU A 539 -18.27 22.38 -8.30
N ARG A 540 -18.94 21.34 -8.79
CA ARG A 540 -19.39 21.24 -10.20
C ARG A 540 -20.91 21.16 -10.36
N GLY A 541 -21.67 21.03 -9.27
CA GLY A 541 -23.13 20.89 -9.33
C GLY A 541 -23.88 22.07 -9.95
N SER A 542 -23.26 23.27 -10.01
CA SER A 542 -23.81 24.42 -10.73
C SER A 542 -23.77 24.27 -12.26
N LEU A 543 -22.91 23.38 -12.78
CA LEU A 543 -22.81 23.09 -14.20
C LEU A 543 -23.86 22.07 -14.67
N LEU A 544 -24.27 21.16 -13.78
CA LEU A 544 -25.17 20.05 -14.12
C LEU A 544 -26.55 20.53 -14.59
N PRO A 545 -27.21 19.80 -15.52
CA PRO A 545 -28.65 19.95 -15.75
C PRO A 545 -29.44 19.82 -14.45
N ASP A 546 -30.51 20.62 -14.28
CA ASP A 546 -31.30 20.67 -13.03
C ASP A 546 -31.80 19.28 -12.57
N ASP A 547 -32.15 18.40 -13.51
CA ASP A 547 -32.65 17.06 -13.21
C ASP A 547 -31.55 16.07 -12.82
N GLU A 548 -30.36 16.19 -13.40
CA GLU A 548 -29.15 15.46 -12.99
C GLU A 548 -28.68 15.93 -11.62
N ARG A 549 -28.65 17.24 -11.37
CA ARG A 549 -28.31 17.79 -10.06
C ARG A 549 -29.26 17.27 -8.99
N SER A 550 -30.57 17.33 -9.25
CA SER A 550 -31.59 16.81 -8.32
C SER A 550 -31.44 15.30 -8.09
N LEU A 551 -30.97 14.55 -9.09
CA LEU A 551 -30.70 13.12 -8.96
C LEU A 551 -29.45 12.86 -8.12
N ALA A 552 -28.36 13.61 -8.34
CA ALA A 552 -27.15 13.53 -7.53
C ALA A 552 -27.41 13.89 -6.06
N GLU A 553 -28.18 14.95 -5.81
CA GLU A 553 -28.62 15.33 -4.45
C GLU A 553 -29.42 14.21 -3.77
N GLN A 554 -30.21 13.42 -4.53
CA GLN A 554 -30.89 12.23 -4.00
C GLN A 554 -29.92 11.08 -3.70
N TRP A 555 -28.90 10.87 -4.54
CA TRP A 555 -27.92 9.81 -4.31
C TRP A 555 -27.13 10.01 -3.01
N LEU A 556 -26.82 11.26 -2.66
CA LEU A 556 -26.16 11.59 -1.39
C LEU A 556 -26.99 11.26 -0.13
N LEU A 557 -28.30 11.05 -0.27
CA LEU A 557 -29.19 10.68 0.84
C LEU A 557 -29.34 9.17 0.99
N LEU A 558 -28.73 8.37 0.10
CA LEU A 558 -28.88 6.93 0.08
C LEU A 558 -27.59 6.29 0.55
N GLU A 559 -27.70 5.45 1.58
CA GLU A 559 -26.59 4.69 2.13
C GLU A 559 -26.43 3.33 1.43
N ARG A 560 -25.23 2.77 1.54
CA ARG A 560 -24.97 1.38 1.19
C ARG A 560 -25.70 0.47 2.19
N SER A 561 -26.22 -0.65 1.71
CA SER A 561 -26.94 -1.58 2.56
C SER A 561 -26.71 -3.03 2.15
N VAL A 562 -27.15 -3.94 3.03
CA VAL A 562 -27.16 -5.39 2.78
C VAL A 562 -28.56 -5.78 2.31
N PHE A 563 -28.63 -6.40 1.14
CA PHE A 563 -29.86 -6.78 0.48
C PHE A 563 -29.98 -8.29 0.35
N GLU A 564 -31.19 -8.80 0.58
CA GLU A 564 -31.59 -10.15 0.20
C GLU A 564 -32.23 -10.13 -1.19
N VAL A 565 -31.76 -10.99 -2.09
CA VAL A 565 -32.36 -11.16 -3.40
C VAL A 565 -33.63 -12.00 -3.27
N GLU A 566 -34.81 -11.40 -3.45
CA GLU A 566 -36.08 -12.14 -3.35
C GLU A 566 -36.43 -12.86 -4.65
N ALA A 567 -36.25 -12.20 -5.79
CA ALA A 567 -36.60 -12.75 -7.10
C ALA A 567 -35.66 -12.25 -8.19
N VAL A 568 -35.31 -13.14 -9.15
CA VAL A 568 -34.39 -12.82 -10.24
C VAL A 568 -35.07 -12.98 -11.59
N ARG A 569 -34.99 -11.93 -12.42
CA ARG A 569 -35.38 -11.94 -13.84
C ARG A 569 -34.11 -11.96 -14.68
N ARG A 570 -33.63 -13.16 -15.00
CA ARG A 570 -32.33 -13.39 -15.67
C ARG A 570 -32.11 -12.45 -16.86
N GLY A 571 -30.99 -11.73 -16.84
CA GLY A 571 -30.57 -10.82 -17.91
C GLY A 571 -31.35 -9.50 -17.99
N HIS A 572 -32.21 -9.22 -17.01
CA HIS A 572 -33.05 -8.02 -16.96
C HIS A 572 -32.95 -7.28 -15.63
N GLY A 573 -33.07 -7.97 -14.49
CA GLY A 573 -33.07 -7.34 -13.17
C GLY A 573 -33.44 -8.29 -12.05
N MET A 574 -33.61 -7.74 -10.84
CA MET A 574 -33.96 -8.49 -9.64
C MET A 574 -34.77 -7.64 -8.67
N THR A 575 -35.54 -8.31 -7.83
CA THR A 575 -36.22 -7.70 -6.68
C THR A 575 -35.40 -7.99 -5.44
N MET A 576 -35.04 -6.94 -4.72
CA MET A 576 -34.12 -6.98 -3.58
C MET A 576 -34.79 -6.35 -2.37
N ARG A 577 -34.68 -7.00 -1.22
CA ARG A 577 -35.16 -6.47 0.06
C ARG A 577 -33.98 -6.02 0.90
N ASP A 578 -33.95 -4.76 1.28
CA ASP A 578 -33.00 -4.23 2.24
C ASP A 578 -33.22 -4.91 3.59
N VAL A 579 -32.17 -5.51 4.16
CA VAL A 579 -32.23 -6.23 5.42
C VAL A 579 -32.22 -5.28 6.63
N ARG A 580 -31.60 -4.09 6.49
CA ARG A 580 -31.55 -3.04 7.53
C ARG A 580 -32.89 -2.32 7.64
N THR A 581 -33.51 -1.96 6.52
CA THR A 581 -34.73 -1.13 6.50
C THR A 581 -36.01 -1.92 6.26
N GLY A 582 -35.92 -3.06 5.56
CA GLY A 582 -37.07 -3.85 5.10
C GLY A 582 -37.68 -3.37 3.79
N ASP A 583 -37.17 -2.31 3.18
CA ASP A 583 -37.67 -1.78 1.90
C ASP A 583 -37.38 -2.73 0.75
N VAL A 584 -38.25 -2.74 -0.26
CA VAL A 584 -38.16 -3.64 -1.42
C VAL A 584 -37.97 -2.81 -2.68
N HIS A 585 -36.90 -3.12 -3.42
CA HIS A 585 -36.48 -2.42 -4.62
C HIS A 585 -36.56 -3.33 -5.84
N ASP A 586 -37.03 -2.78 -6.96
CA ASP A 586 -37.00 -3.47 -8.25
C ASP A 586 -35.85 -2.93 -9.10
N VAL A 587 -34.72 -3.64 -9.08
CA VAL A 587 -33.44 -3.17 -9.62
C VAL A 587 -33.23 -3.65 -11.05
N HIS A 588 -32.90 -2.72 -11.94
CA HIS A 588 -32.49 -2.98 -13.31
C HIS A 588 -30.99 -3.28 -13.38
N GLU A 589 -30.65 -4.56 -13.37
CA GLU A 589 -29.27 -5.04 -13.48
C GLU A 589 -29.22 -6.32 -14.33
N ARG A 590 -28.39 -6.32 -15.37
CA ARG A 590 -28.40 -7.35 -16.43
C ARG A 590 -27.36 -8.44 -16.24
N THR A 591 -26.23 -8.14 -15.62
CA THR A 591 -25.05 -9.02 -15.53
C THR A 591 -25.13 -9.91 -14.30
N ALA A 592 -25.23 -9.32 -13.10
CA ALA A 592 -25.41 -10.02 -11.83
C ALA A 592 -26.72 -10.81 -11.79
N SER A 593 -27.81 -10.35 -12.44
CA SER A 593 -29.05 -11.14 -12.55
C SER A 593 -28.90 -12.47 -13.31
N ARG A 594 -27.75 -12.73 -13.97
CA ARG A 594 -27.44 -14.03 -14.57
C ARG A 594 -26.80 -15.00 -13.58
N GLN A 595 -26.15 -14.48 -12.54
CA GLN A 595 -25.36 -15.24 -11.58
C GLN A 595 -26.09 -15.42 -10.24
N LEU A 596 -26.66 -14.34 -9.70
CA LEU A 596 -27.37 -14.32 -8.43
C LEU A 596 -28.66 -15.16 -8.46
N ARG A 597 -29.05 -15.63 -7.28
CA ARG A 597 -30.21 -16.49 -7.01
C ARG A 597 -31.07 -15.88 -5.91
N SER A 598 -32.32 -16.31 -5.85
CA SER A 598 -33.19 -16.00 -4.73
C SER A 598 -32.58 -16.55 -3.43
N GLY A 599 -32.54 -15.72 -2.39
CA GLY A 599 -31.93 -16.00 -1.08
C GLY A 599 -30.49 -15.51 -0.92
N ASP A 600 -29.80 -15.13 -2.01
CA ASP A 600 -28.44 -14.58 -1.93
C ASP A 600 -28.45 -13.23 -1.17
N LEU A 601 -27.43 -13.00 -0.35
CA LEU A 601 -27.18 -11.73 0.31
C LEU A 601 -26.08 -10.97 -0.43
N VAL A 602 -26.29 -9.68 -0.66
CA VAL A 602 -25.31 -8.81 -1.32
C VAL A 602 -25.23 -7.45 -0.63
N CYS A 603 -24.04 -6.87 -0.57
CA CYS A 603 -23.81 -5.50 -0.17
C CYS A 603 -23.70 -4.64 -1.44
N ALA A 604 -24.50 -3.58 -1.53
CA ALA A 604 -24.54 -2.70 -2.69
C ALA A 604 -25.13 -1.33 -2.33
N ARG A 605 -24.99 -0.36 -3.24
CA ARG A 605 -25.73 0.91 -3.20
C ARG A 605 -26.81 0.92 -4.27
N VAL A 606 -28.06 0.91 -3.86
CA VAL A 606 -29.23 0.92 -4.75
C VAL A 606 -29.72 2.34 -4.91
N VAL A 607 -29.65 2.87 -6.14
CA VAL A 607 -29.95 4.29 -6.42
C VAL A 607 -31.01 4.46 -7.51
N PRO A 608 -31.83 5.54 -7.46
CA PRO A 608 -32.74 5.87 -8.54
C PRO A 608 -31.96 6.30 -9.79
N ALA A 609 -32.51 6.01 -10.97
CA ALA A 609 -32.01 6.44 -12.27
C ALA A 609 -33.21 6.85 -13.15
N GLY A 610 -33.79 8.02 -12.88
CA GLY A 610 -35.02 8.45 -13.54
C GLY A 610 -36.23 7.59 -13.15
N GLU A 611 -36.81 6.85 -14.10
CA GLU A 611 -37.91 5.91 -13.82
C GLU A 611 -37.41 4.53 -13.36
N ASP A 612 -36.10 4.25 -13.48
CA ASP A 612 -35.48 2.98 -13.11
C ASP A 612 -34.79 3.06 -11.73
N THR A 613 -34.40 1.91 -11.19
CA THR A 613 -33.52 1.77 -10.01
C THR A 613 -32.33 0.90 -10.40
N VAL A 614 -31.10 1.31 -10.08
CA VAL A 614 -29.85 0.69 -10.59
C VAL A 614 -28.78 0.59 -9.50
N ILE A 615 -27.65 -0.03 -9.85
CA ILE A 615 -26.44 -0.14 -9.03
C ILE A 615 -25.24 0.25 -9.92
N PHE A 616 -24.33 1.10 -9.42
CA PHE A 616 -23.09 1.50 -10.11
C PHE A 616 -21.82 0.95 -9.44
N GLY A 617 -21.76 0.98 -8.10
CA GLY A 617 -20.59 0.67 -7.29
C GLY A 617 -20.32 -0.78 -6.90
N GLY A 618 -20.60 -1.71 -7.81
CA GLY A 618 -20.39 -3.13 -7.55
C GLY A 618 -21.52 -3.80 -6.75
N ILE A 619 -21.49 -5.14 -6.74
CA ILE A 619 -22.45 -5.98 -6.03
C ILE A 619 -21.65 -7.06 -5.32
N GLU A 620 -21.51 -6.91 -4.01
CA GLU A 620 -20.57 -7.69 -3.22
C GLU A 620 -21.30 -8.84 -2.52
N PRO A 621 -21.04 -10.12 -2.84
CA PRO A 621 -21.63 -11.24 -2.12
C PRO A 621 -21.31 -11.21 -0.61
N VAL A 622 -22.33 -11.45 0.21
CA VAL A 622 -22.23 -11.50 1.67
C VAL A 622 -22.58 -12.90 2.16
N ALA A 623 -21.67 -13.52 2.90
CA ALA A 623 -21.95 -14.80 3.54
C ALA A 623 -22.91 -14.60 4.74
N LEU A 624 -23.79 -15.57 5.00
CA LEU A 624 -24.81 -15.44 6.04
C LEU A 624 -24.24 -15.14 7.44
N HIS A 625 -23.08 -15.73 7.80
CA HIS A 625 -22.42 -15.46 9.09
C HIS A 625 -21.83 -14.04 9.19
N ALA A 626 -21.48 -13.42 8.07
CA ALA A 626 -20.88 -12.10 8.03
C ALA A 626 -21.95 -10.99 7.99
N ARG A 627 -23.22 -11.34 7.78
CA ARG A 627 -24.32 -10.38 7.62
C ARG A 627 -24.45 -9.43 8.81
N ASP A 628 -24.58 -9.97 10.01
CA ASP A 628 -24.86 -9.15 11.20
C ASP A 628 -23.66 -8.23 11.50
N GLN A 629 -22.43 -8.75 11.38
CA GLN A 629 -21.20 -7.96 11.51
C GLN A 629 -21.11 -6.82 10.48
N LEU A 630 -21.43 -7.09 9.22
CA LEU A 630 -21.41 -6.06 8.17
C LEU A 630 -22.51 -5.01 8.39
N ILE A 631 -23.67 -5.40 8.91
CA ILE A 631 -24.73 -4.44 9.27
C ILE A 631 -24.25 -3.55 10.40
N ASP A 632 -23.69 -4.12 11.46
CA ASP A 632 -23.15 -3.35 12.59
C ASP A 632 -22.08 -2.36 12.11
N LEU A 633 -21.17 -2.80 11.22
CA LEU A 633 -20.17 -1.91 10.61
C LEU A 633 -20.81 -0.77 9.82
N LEU A 634 -21.79 -1.06 8.95
CA LEU A 634 -22.46 -0.02 8.15
C LEU A 634 -23.26 0.97 9.01
N ASP A 635 -23.77 0.55 10.16
CA ASP A 635 -24.46 1.42 11.13
C ASP A 635 -23.48 2.38 11.84
N GLU A 636 -22.17 2.10 11.82
CA GLU A 636 -21.11 2.96 12.35
C GLU A 636 -20.54 3.96 11.33
N GLU A 637 -21.04 3.98 10.09
CA GLU A 637 -20.57 4.86 9.00
C GLU A 637 -19.04 4.74 8.77
N PRO A 638 -18.55 3.58 8.29
CA PRO A 638 -17.12 3.31 8.20
C PRO A 638 -16.48 4.17 7.11
N ASP A 639 -15.20 4.49 7.29
CA ASP A 639 -14.37 5.03 6.22
C ASP A 639 -14.24 4.00 5.05
N PRO A 640 -13.90 4.46 3.82
CA PRO A 640 -13.90 3.59 2.65
C PRO A 640 -12.86 2.46 2.73
N ALA A 641 -11.70 2.68 3.36
CA ALA A 641 -10.66 1.66 3.48
C ALA A 641 -11.12 0.52 4.40
N THR A 642 -11.68 0.86 5.57
CA THR A 642 -12.27 -0.09 6.52
C THR A 642 -13.40 -0.90 5.87
N LEU A 643 -14.29 -0.25 5.13
CA LEU A 643 -15.39 -0.91 4.43
C LEU A 643 -14.89 -1.90 3.37
N VAL A 644 -13.92 -1.49 2.55
CA VAL A 644 -13.39 -2.35 1.48
C VAL A 644 -12.55 -3.49 2.04
N ALA A 645 -11.80 -3.26 3.13
CA ALA A 645 -11.10 -4.31 3.85
C ALA A 645 -12.08 -5.40 4.33
N GLU A 646 -13.19 -4.99 4.94
CA GLU A 646 -14.24 -5.89 5.42
C GLU A 646 -14.82 -6.76 4.29
N LEU A 647 -15.22 -6.12 3.18
CA LEU A 647 -15.82 -6.82 2.04
C LEU A 647 -14.82 -7.70 1.30
N SER A 648 -13.53 -7.38 1.39
CA SER A 648 -12.44 -8.12 0.77
C SER A 648 -11.95 -9.29 1.62
N ARG A 649 -12.33 -9.41 2.91
CA ARG A 649 -12.02 -10.58 3.76
C ARG A 649 -12.44 -11.92 3.16
N ARG A 650 -13.46 -11.94 2.29
CA ARG A 650 -13.86 -13.15 1.57
C ARG A 650 -12.82 -13.67 0.57
N LEU A 651 -11.88 -12.82 0.16
CA LEU A 651 -10.76 -13.16 -0.72
C LEU A 651 -9.57 -13.71 0.08
N ALA A 652 -9.59 -13.56 1.41
CA ALA A 652 -8.53 -14.06 2.27
C ALA A 652 -8.38 -15.59 2.12
N PRO A 653 -7.14 -16.10 2.12
CA PRO A 653 -6.91 -17.54 2.14
C PRO A 653 -7.55 -18.16 3.40
N PRO A 654 -8.07 -19.39 3.32
CA PRO A 654 -8.67 -20.05 4.47
C PRO A 654 -7.61 -20.27 5.56
N SER A 655 -7.90 -19.81 6.78
CA SER A 655 -7.02 -20.06 7.92
C SER A 655 -6.95 -21.56 8.23
N LEU A 656 -5.75 -22.13 8.17
CA LEU A 656 -5.55 -23.53 8.51
C LEU A 656 -5.44 -23.66 10.04
N VAL A 657 -6.42 -24.34 10.63
CA VAL A 657 -6.40 -24.73 12.05
C VAL A 657 -6.32 -26.24 12.18
N ASN A 658 -5.64 -26.71 13.23
CA ASN A 658 -5.61 -28.12 13.57
C ASN A 658 -6.99 -28.61 14.07
N THR A 659 -7.11 -29.91 14.34
CA THR A 659 -8.38 -30.53 14.78
C THR A 659 -8.91 -29.99 16.12
N GLU A 660 -8.09 -29.28 16.89
CA GLU A 660 -8.44 -28.64 18.16
C GLU A 660 -8.69 -27.12 18.01
N GLY A 661 -8.59 -26.58 16.80
CA GLY A 661 -8.86 -25.16 16.51
C GLY A 661 -7.68 -24.22 16.72
N GLU A 662 -6.48 -24.74 16.97
CA GLU A 662 -5.25 -23.93 17.06
C GLU A 662 -4.68 -23.70 15.65
N PRO A 663 -4.03 -22.56 15.38
CA PRO A 663 -3.34 -22.32 14.11
C PRO A 663 -2.37 -23.46 13.76
N LEU A 664 -2.41 -23.93 12.52
CA LEU A 664 -1.54 -24.99 12.05
C LEU A 664 -0.10 -24.45 11.92
N THR A 665 0.83 -24.97 12.69
CA THR A 665 2.25 -24.59 12.65
C THR A 665 3.09 -25.86 12.68
N LEU A 666 3.82 -26.17 11.60
CA LEU A 666 4.73 -27.31 11.60
C LEU A 666 5.96 -26.96 12.45
N CYS A 667 6.03 -27.55 13.63
CA CYS A 667 7.11 -27.34 14.58
C CYS A 667 7.99 -28.59 14.63
N GLU A 668 9.29 -28.44 14.43
CA GLU A 668 10.29 -29.48 14.62
C GLU A 668 11.35 -28.97 15.59
N ALA A 669 11.60 -29.72 16.66
CA ALA A 669 12.67 -29.42 17.61
C ALA A 669 13.59 -30.62 17.78
N THR A 670 14.90 -30.38 17.88
CA THR A 670 15.88 -31.42 18.23
C THR A 670 16.46 -31.11 19.60
N VAL A 671 16.34 -32.05 20.52
CA VAL A 671 16.81 -31.94 21.89
C VAL A 671 17.93 -32.94 22.15
N GLN A 672 19.07 -32.48 22.66
CA GLN A 672 20.11 -33.35 23.18
C GLN A 672 19.75 -33.81 24.60
N VAL A 673 19.58 -35.12 24.78
CA VAL A 673 19.27 -35.74 26.07
C VAL A 673 20.53 -36.20 26.79
N SER A 674 20.55 -36.10 28.12
CA SER A 674 21.72 -36.39 28.96
C SER A 674 21.92 -37.89 29.23
N ASP A 675 20.83 -38.66 29.27
CA ASP A 675 20.82 -40.12 29.41
C ASP A 675 19.80 -40.75 28.45
N PRO A 676 20.22 -41.16 27.24
CA PRO A 676 19.33 -41.76 26.24
C PRO A 676 18.56 -43.00 26.72
N THR A 677 19.17 -43.82 27.57
CA THR A 677 18.53 -45.05 28.06
C THR A 677 17.54 -44.74 29.16
N GLY A 678 17.89 -43.80 30.05
CA GLY A 678 17.02 -43.26 31.07
C GLY A 678 15.79 -42.57 30.48
N ILE A 679 15.98 -41.64 29.53
CA ILE A 679 14.88 -40.88 28.96
C ILE A 679 13.89 -41.76 28.20
N ALA A 680 14.34 -42.77 27.46
CA ALA A 680 13.45 -43.71 26.76
C ALA A 680 12.51 -44.45 27.72
N THR A 681 13.00 -44.84 28.91
CA THR A 681 12.19 -45.51 29.95
C THR A 681 11.11 -44.60 30.52
N VAL A 682 11.38 -43.30 30.58
CA VAL A 682 10.46 -42.29 31.12
C VAL A 682 9.47 -41.84 30.04
N LEU A 683 9.89 -41.76 28.78
CA LEU A 683 9.01 -41.53 27.64
C LEU A 683 7.99 -42.65 27.46
N ASP A 684 8.37 -43.91 27.69
CA ASP A 684 7.45 -45.06 27.72
C ASP A 684 6.32 -44.92 28.77
N GLN A 685 6.50 -44.06 29.78
CA GLN A 685 5.49 -43.79 30.81
C GLN A 685 4.65 -42.53 30.50
N THR A 686 5.10 -41.70 29.57
CA THR A 686 4.54 -40.37 29.29
C THR A 686 3.82 -40.33 27.94
N TYR A 687 4.30 -41.06 26.95
CA TYR A 687 3.81 -41.09 25.57
C TYR A 687 3.55 -42.53 25.12
N ASP A 688 2.73 -42.70 24.08
CA ASP A 688 2.42 -44.01 23.52
C ASP A 688 3.58 -44.46 22.62
N ARG A 689 4.24 -45.58 22.97
CA ARG A 689 5.33 -46.13 22.16
C ARG A 689 4.81 -46.75 20.86
N ILE A 690 5.51 -46.50 19.76
CA ILE A 690 5.24 -47.14 18.47
C ILE A 690 6.09 -48.43 18.38
N ASP A 691 5.42 -49.58 18.40
CA ASP A 691 6.07 -50.89 18.38
C ASP A 691 6.61 -51.24 16.97
N GLY A 692 7.91 -51.53 16.88
CA GLY A 692 8.52 -52.09 15.66
C GLY A 692 9.45 -51.15 14.89
N ASP A 693 9.58 -49.89 15.30
CA ASP A 693 10.45 -48.91 14.65
C ASP A 693 11.86 -48.83 15.27
N GLU A 694 12.87 -48.73 14.41
CA GLU A 694 14.25 -48.34 14.75
C GLU A 694 14.61 -47.09 13.91
N PRO A 695 14.95 -45.94 14.54
CA PRO A 695 15.08 -45.68 15.98
C PRO A 695 13.74 -45.68 16.76
N PRO A 696 13.76 -45.79 18.11
CA PRO A 696 12.56 -45.75 18.95
C PRO A 696 11.73 -44.48 18.73
N GLN A 697 10.40 -44.66 18.61
CA GLN A 697 9.44 -43.57 18.43
C GLN A 697 8.29 -43.62 19.45
N TRP A 698 7.80 -42.44 19.81
CA TRP A 698 6.63 -42.24 20.66
C TRP A 698 5.68 -41.21 20.04
N MET A 699 4.40 -41.29 20.43
CA MET A 699 3.36 -40.40 19.97
C MET A 699 2.47 -39.97 21.13
N GLU A 700 2.04 -38.70 21.11
CA GLU A 700 0.90 -38.22 21.88
C GLU A 700 -0.31 -38.15 20.94
N SER A 701 -1.43 -38.77 21.33
CA SER A 701 -2.67 -38.68 20.57
C SER A 701 -3.86 -38.26 21.44
N THR A 702 -4.86 -37.64 20.83
CA THR A 702 -6.10 -37.23 21.47
C THR A 702 -7.30 -37.76 20.68
N ASN A 703 -8.37 -38.08 21.38
CA ASN A 703 -9.64 -38.44 20.75
C ASN A 703 -10.50 -37.19 20.64
N LEU A 704 -10.59 -36.64 19.43
CA LEU A 704 -11.50 -35.54 19.12
C LEU A 704 -12.45 -35.92 17.99
N ARG A 705 -13.73 -35.53 18.16
CA ARG A 705 -14.77 -35.63 17.12
C ARG A 705 -14.94 -37.01 16.47
N GLY A 706 -14.58 -38.09 17.17
CA GLY A 706 -14.73 -39.48 16.72
C GLY A 706 -13.53 -40.06 15.96
N GLY A 707 -12.40 -39.33 15.88
CA GLY A 707 -11.13 -39.81 15.31
C GLY A 707 -9.95 -39.57 16.26
N GLN A 708 -8.86 -40.31 16.04
CA GLN A 708 -7.59 -40.16 16.76
C GLN A 708 -6.75 -39.11 16.05
N ALA A 709 -6.39 -38.02 16.74
CA ALA A 709 -5.53 -36.96 16.22
C ALA A 709 -4.18 -36.98 16.92
N ILE A 710 -3.09 -36.91 16.16
CA ILE A 710 -1.72 -36.85 16.68
C ILE A 710 -1.44 -35.41 17.15
N ARG A 711 -0.93 -35.28 18.38
CA ARG A 711 -0.51 -34.00 18.98
C ARG A 711 1.00 -33.81 18.93
N ALA A 712 1.77 -34.88 19.10
CA ALA A 712 3.23 -34.86 19.04
C ALA A 712 3.78 -36.22 18.61
N THR A 713 4.91 -36.20 17.91
CA THR A 713 5.73 -37.38 17.60
C THR A 713 7.14 -37.14 18.14
N LEU A 714 7.74 -38.13 18.78
CA LEU A 714 9.08 -38.06 19.34
C LEU A 714 9.92 -39.23 18.80
N THR A 715 11.11 -38.95 18.28
CA THR A 715 12.02 -39.96 17.70
C THR A 715 13.41 -39.83 18.32
N LEU A 716 13.93 -40.90 18.94
CA LEU A 716 15.22 -40.88 19.64
C LEU A 716 16.33 -41.57 18.84
N ALA A 717 17.26 -40.80 18.28
CA ALA A 717 18.42 -41.30 17.55
C ALA A 717 19.72 -40.98 18.31
N GLY A 718 20.29 -41.97 19.02
CA GLY A 718 21.49 -41.74 19.83
C GLY A 718 21.15 -40.89 21.06
N ASP A 719 21.77 -39.72 21.20
CA ASP A 719 21.49 -38.71 22.22
C ASP A 719 20.64 -37.54 21.70
N ALA A 720 20.17 -37.59 20.45
CA ALA A 720 19.28 -36.59 19.87
C ALA A 720 17.82 -37.10 19.85
N LEU A 721 16.92 -36.35 20.47
CA LEU A 721 15.49 -36.57 20.47
C LEU A 721 14.82 -35.51 19.57
N ARG A 722 14.31 -35.95 18.41
CA ARG A 722 13.52 -35.11 17.50
C ARG A 722 12.07 -35.11 17.96
N VAL A 723 11.47 -33.93 18.04
CA VAL A 723 10.08 -33.70 18.42
C VAL A 723 9.38 -32.99 17.28
N GLU A 724 8.22 -33.48 16.88
CA GLU A 724 7.40 -32.89 15.83
C GLU A 724 5.99 -32.63 16.36
N THR A 725 5.49 -31.42 16.13
CA THR A 725 4.09 -31.05 16.42
C THR A 725 3.54 -30.18 15.30
N ASN A 726 2.23 -30.03 15.23
CA ASN A 726 1.56 -29.16 14.25
C ASN A 726 0.95 -27.89 14.89
N SER A 727 1.47 -27.47 16.04
CA SER A 727 1.05 -26.28 16.78
C SER A 727 2.16 -25.81 17.73
N ALA A 728 2.49 -24.52 17.70
CA ALA A 728 3.50 -23.93 18.58
C ALA A 728 3.20 -24.16 20.09
N PRO A 729 1.96 -23.91 20.58
CA PRO A 729 1.58 -24.28 21.96
C PRO A 729 1.82 -25.76 22.31
N ARG A 730 1.64 -26.68 21.36
CA ARG A 730 1.92 -28.11 21.58
C ARG A 730 3.43 -28.36 21.70
N MET A 731 4.25 -27.70 20.88
CA MET A 731 5.71 -27.80 20.99
C MET A 731 6.20 -27.31 22.35
N ASP A 732 5.75 -26.13 22.79
CA ASP A 732 6.13 -25.55 24.08
C ASP A 732 5.82 -26.52 25.23
N ARG A 733 4.62 -27.11 25.22
CA ARG A 733 4.20 -28.10 26.22
C ARG A 733 5.09 -29.34 26.22
N VAL A 734 5.48 -29.85 25.05
CA VAL A 734 6.34 -31.04 24.95
C VAL A 734 7.74 -30.71 25.45
N LEU A 735 8.31 -29.56 25.08
CA LEU A 735 9.62 -29.11 25.55
C LEU A 735 9.63 -28.86 27.07
N GLU A 736 8.58 -28.25 27.63
CA GLU A 736 8.43 -28.11 29.08
C GLU A 736 8.39 -29.47 29.78
N THR A 737 7.64 -30.42 29.22
CA THR A 737 7.57 -31.79 29.74
C THR A 737 8.94 -32.45 29.71
N LEU A 738 9.65 -32.38 28.58
CA LEU A 738 11.00 -32.95 28.45
C LEU A 738 11.99 -32.31 29.44
N THR A 739 11.89 -30.99 29.69
CA THR A 739 12.75 -30.28 30.66
C THR A 739 12.56 -30.81 32.08
N LEU A 740 11.32 -31.20 32.43
CA LEU A 740 11.01 -31.81 33.73
C LEU A 740 11.57 -33.23 33.84
N LEU A 741 11.56 -33.98 32.74
CA LEU A 741 12.03 -35.38 32.70
C LEU A 741 13.57 -35.47 32.65
N ASP A 742 14.23 -34.55 31.94
CA ASP A 742 15.68 -34.42 31.86
C ASP A 742 16.11 -32.95 32.04
N PRO A 743 16.34 -32.51 33.30
CA PRO A 743 16.74 -31.14 33.59
C PRO A 743 18.10 -30.73 33.01
N ALA A 744 18.91 -31.68 32.52
CA ALA A 744 20.20 -31.43 31.91
C ALA A 744 20.15 -31.43 30.37
N MET A 745 18.97 -31.63 29.78
CA MET A 745 18.79 -31.60 28.33
C MET A 745 19.10 -30.22 27.74
N ARG A 746 19.43 -30.18 26.45
CA ARG A 746 19.65 -28.94 25.69
C ARG A 746 18.87 -28.97 24.40
N VAL A 747 18.09 -27.93 24.13
CA VAL A 747 17.49 -27.74 22.80
C VAL A 747 18.63 -27.35 21.86
N LEU A 748 18.82 -28.14 20.80
CA LEU A 748 19.82 -27.89 19.75
C LEU A 748 19.22 -27.06 18.62
N ASP A 749 17.94 -27.31 18.31
CA ASP A 749 17.20 -26.67 17.23
C ASP A 749 15.71 -26.65 17.58
N ASP A 750 14.98 -25.60 17.19
CA ASP A 750 13.52 -25.43 17.33
C ASP A 750 13.05 -24.54 16.20
N VAL A 751 12.52 -25.17 15.15
CA VAL A 751 12.04 -24.50 13.95
C VAL A 751 10.52 -24.60 13.91
N ARG A 752 9.86 -23.46 13.69
CA ARG A 752 8.40 -23.35 13.66
C ARG A 752 7.98 -22.66 12.37
N HIS A 753 7.19 -23.37 11.56
CA HIS A 753 6.70 -22.88 10.28
C HIS A 753 5.18 -22.72 10.33
N PRO A 754 4.65 -21.50 10.52
CA PRO A 754 3.22 -21.23 10.43
C PRO A 754 2.73 -21.54 9.02
N MET A 755 1.63 -22.29 8.90
CA MET A 755 1.03 -22.63 7.61
C MET A 755 -0.01 -21.57 7.27
N ARG A 756 0.28 -20.71 6.29
CA ARG A 756 -0.56 -19.54 6.00
C ARG A 756 -1.68 -19.87 5.01
N ASP A 757 -1.46 -20.82 4.12
CA ASP A 757 -2.48 -21.27 3.17
C ASP A 757 -2.39 -22.76 2.79
N ALA A 758 -3.41 -23.22 2.06
CA ALA A 758 -3.51 -24.60 1.61
C ALA A 758 -2.48 -24.99 0.52
N ARG A 759 -1.90 -24.02 -0.19
CA ARG A 759 -0.90 -24.24 -1.25
C ARG A 759 0.48 -24.48 -0.64
N GLU A 760 0.86 -23.73 0.38
CA GLU A 760 2.03 -24.01 1.22
C GLU A 760 1.91 -25.40 1.85
N ALA A 761 0.72 -25.73 2.39
CA ALA A 761 0.46 -27.05 2.98
C ALA A 761 0.58 -28.19 1.97
N ALA A 762 0.05 -28.01 0.75
CA ALA A 762 0.19 -29.00 -0.31
C ALA A 762 1.64 -29.16 -0.79
N THR A 763 2.38 -28.05 -0.93
CA THR A 763 3.77 -28.05 -1.38
C THR A 763 4.69 -28.77 -0.39
N LEU A 764 4.47 -28.58 0.92
CA LEU A 764 5.19 -29.29 1.97
C LEU A 764 4.74 -30.76 2.10
N ALA A 765 3.46 -31.06 1.89
CA ALA A 765 2.96 -32.44 1.87
C ALA A 765 3.56 -33.26 0.72
N ASP A 766 3.78 -32.64 -0.45
CA ASP A 766 4.46 -33.26 -1.60
C ASP A 766 5.95 -33.52 -1.35
N GLN A 767 6.56 -32.81 -0.39
CA GLN A 767 7.96 -32.98 0.01
C GLN A 767 8.16 -34.02 1.13
N ALA A 768 7.09 -34.47 1.77
CA ALA A 768 7.13 -35.52 2.80
C ALA A 768 7.21 -36.93 2.16
N PRO A 769 8.03 -37.87 2.68
CA PRO A 769 8.06 -39.24 2.19
C PRO A 769 6.73 -39.93 2.51
N THR A 770 5.91 -40.16 1.48
CA THR A 770 4.62 -40.84 1.59
C THR A 770 4.81 -42.32 1.89
N ALA A 771 4.32 -42.77 3.05
CA ALA A 771 3.86 -44.14 3.20
C ALA A 771 2.56 -44.28 2.39
N GLU A 772 2.53 -45.27 1.49
CA GLU A 772 1.46 -45.55 0.53
C GLU A 772 0.04 -45.39 1.15
N ALA A 773 -0.66 -44.31 0.80
CA ALA A 773 -2.09 -44.19 1.03
C ALA A 773 -2.81 -44.90 -0.13
N GLU A 774 -3.37 -46.09 0.14
CA GLU A 774 -4.23 -46.80 -0.81
C GLU A 774 -5.45 -45.92 -1.17
N GLU A 775 -5.57 -45.54 -2.44
CA GLU A 775 -6.78 -44.89 -2.97
C GLU A 775 -7.99 -45.82 -2.80
N LEU A 776 -8.96 -45.39 -1.99
CA LEU A 776 -10.23 -46.10 -1.78
C LEU A 776 -11.12 -46.00 -3.04
N ASP A 777 -11.48 -47.15 -3.62
CA ASP A 777 -12.42 -47.23 -4.74
C ASP A 777 -13.87 -46.95 -4.27
N HIS A 778 -14.36 -45.75 -4.55
CA HIS A 778 -15.72 -45.28 -4.21
C HIS A 778 -16.86 -46.07 -4.89
N ALA A 779 -16.55 -47.01 -5.80
CA ALA A 779 -17.54 -47.84 -6.48
C ALA A 779 -17.92 -49.14 -5.72
N ASP A 780 -17.26 -49.46 -4.59
CA ASP A 780 -17.61 -50.62 -3.77
C ASP A 780 -18.92 -50.39 -2.97
N PRO A 781 -19.96 -51.25 -3.11
CA PRO A 781 -21.21 -51.16 -2.35
C PRO A 781 -21.04 -51.14 -0.82
N ALA A 782 -19.99 -51.79 -0.28
CA ALA A 782 -19.70 -51.80 1.15
C ALA A 782 -19.13 -50.45 1.62
N VAL A 783 -18.27 -49.83 0.80
CA VAL A 783 -17.72 -48.49 1.05
C VAL A 783 -18.81 -47.44 0.92
N ALA A 784 -19.70 -47.56 -0.07
CA ALA A 784 -20.86 -46.67 -0.22
C ALA A 784 -21.84 -46.76 0.96
N ALA A 785 -22.10 -47.96 1.48
CA ALA A 785 -22.94 -48.15 2.67
C ALA A 785 -22.29 -47.60 3.95
N ALA A 786 -20.97 -47.77 4.10
CA ALA A 786 -20.21 -47.21 5.22
C ALA A 786 -20.18 -45.67 5.16
N LEU A 787 -20.00 -45.08 3.97
CA LEU A 787 -20.08 -43.65 3.74
C LEU A 787 -21.47 -43.09 4.03
N ASP A 788 -22.55 -43.77 3.60
CA ASP A 788 -23.92 -43.33 3.90
C ASP A 788 -24.21 -43.36 5.41
N GLN A 789 -23.73 -44.39 6.12
CA GLN A 789 -23.86 -44.47 7.58
C GLN A 789 -23.04 -43.36 8.26
N PHE A 790 -21.81 -43.12 7.82
CA PHE A 790 -20.95 -42.05 8.32
C PHE A 790 -21.60 -40.67 8.12
N ILE A 791 -22.19 -40.42 6.95
CA ILE A 791 -22.91 -39.18 6.65
C ILE A 791 -24.11 -39.01 7.58
N ARG A 792 -24.89 -40.07 7.85
CA ARG A 792 -26.04 -39.99 8.79
C ARG A 792 -25.61 -39.73 10.23
N ASP A 793 -24.52 -40.34 10.66
CA ASP A 793 -23.95 -40.11 11.98
C ASP A 793 -23.39 -38.68 12.07
N TYR A 794 -22.80 -38.17 10.99
CA TYR A 794 -22.39 -36.78 10.87
C TYR A 794 -23.58 -35.81 10.89
N GLU A 795 -24.62 -36.02 10.08
CA GLU A 795 -25.86 -35.22 10.08
C GLU A 795 -26.49 -35.16 11.47
N THR A 796 -26.52 -36.28 12.19
CA THR A 796 -27.09 -36.34 13.54
C THR A 796 -26.29 -35.49 14.52
N ARG A 797 -24.95 -35.53 14.46
CA ARG A 797 -24.09 -34.68 15.28
C ARG A 797 -24.21 -33.21 14.90
N TRP A 798 -24.20 -32.92 13.60
CA TRP A 798 -24.28 -31.55 13.07
C TRP A 798 -25.52 -30.80 13.56
N LEU A 799 -26.65 -31.49 13.79
CA LEU A 799 -27.87 -30.89 14.35
C LEU A 799 -27.71 -30.30 15.77
N ASP A 800 -26.70 -30.76 16.51
CA ASP A 800 -26.40 -30.35 17.88
C ASP A 800 -25.05 -29.60 17.96
N GLU A 801 -24.39 -29.33 16.83
CA GLU A 801 -23.15 -28.56 16.75
C GLU A 801 -23.45 -27.07 16.60
N ALA A 802 -22.67 -26.22 17.29
CA ALA A 802 -22.74 -24.77 17.16
C ALA A 802 -22.25 -24.36 15.77
N ILE A 803 -23.10 -23.68 14.98
CA ILE A 803 -22.79 -23.36 13.59
C ILE A 803 -22.45 -21.87 13.45
N PRO A 804 -21.25 -21.50 12.96
CA PRO A 804 -20.89 -20.10 12.72
C PRO A 804 -21.88 -19.35 11.80
N ALA A 805 -22.39 -20.03 10.76
CA ALA A 805 -23.46 -19.50 9.88
C ALA A 805 -24.78 -19.16 10.58
N LEU A 806 -24.96 -19.60 11.82
CA LEU A 806 -26.12 -19.33 12.67
C LEU A 806 -25.69 -18.62 13.97
N ASP A 807 -24.57 -17.88 13.94
CA ASP A 807 -24.09 -17.11 15.11
C ASP A 807 -23.83 -18.00 16.34
N GLY A 808 -23.28 -19.19 16.10
CA GLY A 808 -22.97 -20.17 17.14
C GLY A 808 -24.17 -20.98 17.65
N PHE A 809 -25.38 -20.75 17.14
CA PHE A 809 -26.54 -21.58 17.46
C PHE A 809 -26.45 -22.95 16.77
N THR A 810 -27.02 -23.97 17.43
CA THR A 810 -27.23 -25.27 16.81
C THR A 810 -28.43 -25.24 15.86
N PRO A 811 -28.49 -26.09 14.82
CA PRO A 811 -29.64 -26.19 13.93
C PRO A 811 -30.96 -26.44 14.68
N ARG A 812 -30.96 -27.21 15.77
CA ARG A 812 -32.17 -27.39 16.59
C ARG A 812 -32.59 -26.11 17.30
N GLN A 813 -31.67 -25.40 17.91
CA GLN A 813 -31.96 -24.13 18.57
C GLN A 813 -32.47 -23.08 17.57
N ALA A 814 -31.82 -22.98 16.41
CA ALA A 814 -32.23 -22.05 15.36
C ALA A 814 -33.61 -22.40 14.76
N ALA A 815 -33.98 -23.69 14.69
CA ALA A 815 -35.32 -24.10 14.24
C ALA A 815 -36.42 -23.65 15.20
N ASP A 816 -36.14 -23.69 16.50
CA ASP A 816 -37.08 -23.34 17.57
C ASP A 816 -37.13 -21.83 17.87
N ASP A 817 -36.14 -21.07 17.39
CA ASP A 817 -36.09 -19.61 17.50
C ASP A 817 -36.75 -18.93 16.28
N PRO A 818 -37.87 -18.20 16.45
CA PRO A 818 -38.55 -17.53 15.34
C PRO A 818 -37.67 -16.54 14.56
N THR A 819 -36.66 -15.94 15.19
CA THR A 819 -35.77 -14.95 14.57
C THR A 819 -34.66 -15.60 13.75
N ARG A 820 -34.16 -16.76 14.18
CA ARG A 820 -33.07 -17.51 13.51
C ARG A 820 -33.57 -18.64 12.60
N ARG A 821 -34.86 -18.99 12.66
CA ARG A 821 -35.46 -20.04 11.83
C ARG A 821 -35.32 -19.75 10.33
N ALA A 822 -35.42 -18.48 9.94
CA ALA A 822 -35.20 -18.08 8.55
C ALA A 822 -33.73 -18.27 8.12
N ASP A 823 -32.77 -17.94 8.99
CA ASP A 823 -31.34 -18.12 8.75
C ASP A 823 -30.98 -19.60 8.58
N LEU A 824 -31.56 -20.47 9.41
CA LEU A 824 -31.43 -21.91 9.26
C LEU A 824 -32.01 -22.43 7.95
N MET A 825 -33.18 -21.92 7.52
CA MET A 825 -33.75 -22.30 6.23
C MET A 825 -32.83 -21.93 5.06
N LYS A 826 -32.24 -20.72 5.10
CA LYS A 826 -31.26 -20.25 4.11
C LYS A 826 -30.01 -21.12 4.08
N LEU A 827 -29.47 -21.48 5.25
CA LEU A 827 -28.33 -22.39 5.34
C LEU A 827 -28.65 -23.75 4.70
N LEU A 828 -29.85 -24.30 4.95
CA LEU A 828 -30.28 -25.56 4.35
C LEU A 828 -30.51 -25.46 2.83
N ASP A 829 -30.89 -24.29 2.31
CA ASP A 829 -31.02 -24.04 0.87
C ASP A 829 -29.67 -24.06 0.13
N SER A 830 -28.56 -23.84 0.85
CA SER A 830 -27.21 -23.97 0.29
C SER A 830 -26.77 -25.43 0.10
N PHE A 831 -27.42 -26.39 0.78
CA PHE A 831 -27.05 -27.80 0.74
C PHE A 831 -27.70 -28.53 -0.45
N PRO A 832 -27.05 -29.58 -1.00
CA PRO A 832 -27.66 -30.38 -2.05
C PRO A 832 -28.91 -31.11 -1.53
N ALA A 833 -29.93 -31.23 -2.40
CA ALA A 833 -31.20 -31.90 -2.10
C ALA A 833 -31.55 -32.95 -3.17
N GLY A 834 -32.28 -33.99 -2.77
CA GLY A 834 -32.78 -35.03 -3.67
C GLY A 834 -31.70 -35.76 -4.46
N ALA A 835 -31.87 -35.88 -5.78
CA ALA A 835 -30.98 -36.66 -6.65
C ALA A 835 -29.57 -36.06 -6.85
N ALA A 836 -29.32 -34.84 -6.34
CA ALA A 836 -28.02 -34.17 -6.41
C ALA A 836 -27.05 -34.57 -5.28
N VAL A 837 -27.54 -35.25 -4.24
CA VAL A 837 -26.72 -35.67 -3.10
C VAL A 837 -25.77 -36.80 -3.53
N ARG A 838 -24.47 -36.49 -3.63
CA ARG A 838 -23.41 -37.47 -3.89
C ARG A 838 -22.43 -37.50 -2.72
N GLY A 839 -22.68 -38.37 -1.75
CA GLY A 839 -21.76 -38.58 -0.62
C GLY A 839 -21.66 -37.41 0.37
N GLY A 840 -22.70 -36.57 0.49
CA GLY A 840 -22.74 -35.43 1.41
C GLY A 840 -24.08 -35.31 2.15
N MET A 841 -24.21 -34.26 2.97
CA MET A 841 -25.43 -33.96 3.73
C MET A 841 -26.61 -33.66 2.81
N ASP A 842 -27.81 -34.08 3.22
CA ASP A 842 -29.06 -33.93 2.47
C ASP A 842 -29.99 -32.94 3.16
N ALA A 843 -30.26 -31.82 2.48
CA ALA A 843 -31.13 -30.77 2.99
C ALA A 843 -32.55 -31.27 3.33
N ASP A 844 -33.12 -32.20 2.53
CA ASP A 844 -34.49 -32.69 2.73
C ASP A 844 -34.60 -33.56 4.00
N ARG A 845 -33.53 -34.33 4.30
CA ARG A 845 -33.44 -35.11 5.55
C ARG A 845 -33.35 -34.19 6.76
N LEU A 846 -32.43 -33.22 6.72
CA LEU A 846 -32.23 -32.27 7.81
C LEU A 846 -33.51 -31.45 8.08
N ARG A 847 -34.18 -30.95 7.03
CA ARG A 847 -35.48 -30.27 7.13
C ARG A 847 -36.56 -31.12 7.79
N THR A 848 -36.62 -32.40 7.44
CA THR A 848 -37.57 -33.34 8.03
C THR A 848 -37.32 -33.53 9.53
N VAL A 849 -36.06 -33.67 9.94
CA VAL A 849 -35.69 -33.85 11.35
C VAL A 849 -35.92 -32.57 12.17
N LEU A 850 -35.73 -31.40 11.56
CA LEU A 850 -35.91 -30.08 12.18
C LEU A 850 -37.36 -29.57 12.16
N GLY A 851 -38.31 -30.30 11.56
CA GLY A 851 -39.70 -29.86 11.47
C GLY A 851 -39.91 -28.62 10.60
N LEU A 852 -39.05 -28.44 9.59
CA LEU A 852 -39.05 -27.34 8.63
C LEU A 852 -39.59 -27.87 7.29
N ARG A 853 -40.91 -27.93 7.13
CA ARG A 853 -41.57 -28.32 5.87
C ARG A 853 -42.22 -27.15 5.18
#